data_AF-A0A2V6ZKV6-F1
#
_entry.id   AF-A0A2V6ZKV6-F1
#
_cell.length_a   1.000
_cell.length_b   1.000
_cell.length_c   1.000
_cell.angle_alpha   90.00
_cell.angle_beta   90.00
_cell.angle_gamma   90.00
#
_symmetry.space_group_name_H-M   'P 1'
#
loop_
_entity.id
_entity.type
_entity.pdbx_description
1 polymer ?
#
loop_
_entity_poly.entity_id
_entity_poly.type
_entity_poly.pdbx_seq_one_letter_code
_entity_poly.pdbx_strand_id
1 'polypeptide(L)'
;MRSTGNVPPTNAAPPEKPWSIALDKLELADHRVGITDRGTTPAVELGLADLKASVRDVRTDGKKPWPFDASFRVVQGGRFTARGRVAHDGRTADAMLKLTQLALTPAQPYVARSADVVLRSGEVSSTGKLTYRAGAESPSVTYTGSADVERLVVMEADIADPVLAWKSLHAETIRFGLGADRLEIDEVRVGDLDGRLVIFQDKTLNLAKLMKPGATAQNTAPAPPTPSALPTTTTGREPSPAFPVRIGRVRLDNSSMNFADLSLVLPFATRIHTLNGAVAGLGSDPNGRATVKLDGQVDEFGSVKVDGSMSALQPKVFTDIAVIFRNVPMSTLSPYSATFAGRRIEAGTMNLDLEYKVDRSELQGENKVVLERFKLGARVESAGAMKLPLDLAIAILTDSDGRINVAVPVRGNVDHPEFSYGHVLWQALVTVITKVATAPFRALGALFGGSGEERMEAVAFEPGRDVVPPPEREKLKRVGEVLGKRPQLKVTVHGGYDAKLDGEALRARHVREDLARRLGVTLKPGEDPGPVAFDDVKTQRALEAMLRERGRDKAVDEAMARYEKSSGKKAERASAVLALVGRGSGDRALYEAFYRQLVEMAPLAESEVTELAKRRGEATVRALNESSGAAAGRAEVGAPEAAGGADRKGISSRLELGAVGS
;
A
#
# COMPACT_ATOMS: atom_id res chain seq x y z
N MET A 1 -81.93 39.12 29.39
CA MET A 1 -81.96 39.07 27.91
C MET A 1 -81.21 40.28 27.37
N ARG A 2 -80.22 40.03 26.49
CA ARG A 2 -79.61 40.91 25.48
C ARG A 2 -79.00 42.26 25.90
N SER A 3 -77.67 42.36 25.74
CA SER A 3 -77.09 43.07 24.59
C SER A 3 -75.60 42.75 24.47
N THR A 4 -75.25 41.86 23.54
CA THR A 4 -73.88 41.62 23.09
C THR A 4 -73.48 42.76 22.15
N GLY A 5 -72.62 43.65 22.63
CA GLY A 5 -71.97 44.67 21.80
C GLY A 5 -71.06 44.00 20.77
N ASN A 6 -71.42 44.17 19.50
CA ASN A 6 -70.68 43.68 18.35
C ASN A 6 -69.48 44.60 18.10
N VAL A 7 -68.25 44.14 18.40
CA VAL A 7 -67.02 44.84 17.96
C VAL A 7 -66.80 44.49 16.49
N PRO A 8 -66.66 45.47 15.59
CA PRO A 8 -66.45 45.19 14.17
C PRO A 8 -65.08 44.52 13.95
N PRO A 9 -64.97 43.55 13.02
CA PRO A 9 -63.69 42.96 12.68
C PRO A 9 -62.78 44.02 12.04
N THR A 10 -61.59 44.21 12.62
CA THR A 10 -60.51 44.97 12.00
C THR A 10 -60.25 44.42 10.60
N ASN A 11 -60.54 45.24 9.59
CA ASN A 11 -60.31 44.96 8.19
C ASN A 11 -58.80 44.79 7.97
N ALA A 12 -58.32 43.55 7.92
CA ALA A 12 -56.93 43.24 7.59
C ALA A 12 -56.68 43.68 6.14
N ALA A 13 -55.76 44.63 5.95
CA ALA A 13 -55.34 45.05 4.63
C ALA A 13 -54.87 43.82 3.81
N PRO A 14 -55.19 43.72 2.52
CA PRO A 14 -54.73 42.62 1.68
C PRO A 14 -53.20 42.59 1.68
N PRO A 15 -52.55 41.42 1.77
CA PRO A 15 -51.10 41.34 1.78
C PRO A 15 -50.53 41.99 0.51
N GLU A 16 -49.78 43.07 0.69
CA GLU A 16 -49.10 43.76 -0.40
C GLU A 16 -48.22 42.75 -1.14
N LYS A 17 -48.35 42.69 -2.47
CA LYS A 17 -47.47 41.85 -3.29
C LYS A 17 -46.04 42.35 -3.09
N PRO A 18 -45.10 41.50 -2.63
CA PRO A 18 -43.72 41.92 -2.46
C PRO A 18 -43.15 42.37 -3.81
N TRP A 19 -42.33 43.42 -3.78
CA TRP A 19 -41.67 43.94 -4.97
C TRP A 19 -40.75 42.86 -5.57
N SER A 20 -40.80 42.67 -6.89
CA SER A 20 -39.92 41.74 -7.61
C SER A 20 -38.84 42.49 -8.38
N ILE A 21 -37.60 42.03 -8.31
CA ILE A 21 -36.44 42.57 -9.03
C ILE A 21 -36.09 41.61 -10.17
N ALA A 22 -35.77 42.16 -11.33
CA ALA A 22 -35.22 41.43 -12.47
C ALA A 22 -33.94 42.13 -12.95
N LEU A 23 -32.84 41.37 -13.02
CA LEU A 23 -31.54 41.83 -13.49
C LEU A 23 -30.98 40.77 -14.46
N ASP A 24 -30.83 41.16 -15.73
CA ASP A 24 -30.42 40.23 -16.79
C ASP A 24 -28.99 39.70 -16.56
N LYS A 25 -28.06 40.59 -16.19
CA LYS A 25 -26.67 40.23 -15.96
C LYS A 25 -26.00 41.19 -14.97
N LEU A 26 -25.29 40.61 -14.01
CA LEU A 26 -24.28 41.30 -13.21
C LEU A 26 -22.92 40.70 -13.54
N GLU A 27 -21.94 41.54 -13.83
CA GLU A 27 -20.56 41.11 -14.14
C GLU A 27 -19.56 41.91 -13.31
N LEU A 28 -18.55 41.20 -12.83
CA LEU A 28 -17.37 41.70 -12.14
C LEU A 28 -16.15 41.17 -12.90
N ALA A 29 -15.24 42.04 -13.34
CA ALA A 29 -14.10 41.64 -14.17
C ALA A 29 -12.81 42.39 -13.81
N ASP A 30 -11.67 41.71 -13.98
CA ASP A 30 -10.32 42.26 -13.83
C ASP A 30 -9.99 42.80 -12.42
N HIS A 31 -10.60 42.20 -11.40
CA HIS A 31 -10.33 42.52 -10.00
C HIS A 31 -9.19 41.67 -9.41
N ARG A 32 -8.58 42.22 -8.35
CA ARG A 32 -7.59 41.53 -7.51
C ARG A 32 -8.08 41.47 -6.07
N VAL A 33 -7.81 40.35 -5.41
CA VAL A 33 -8.14 40.13 -3.99
C VAL A 33 -6.92 39.55 -3.29
N GLY A 34 -6.53 40.14 -2.16
CA GLY A 34 -5.51 39.58 -1.28
C GLY A 34 -6.15 38.93 -0.06
N ILE A 35 -5.75 37.71 0.25
CA ILE A 35 -6.18 36.97 1.43
C ILE A 35 -4.95 36.71 2.29
N THR A 36 -5.04 37.04 3.58
CA THR A 36 -3.98 36.79 4.56
C THR A 36 -4.53 36.00 5.73
N ASP A 37 -4.11 34.75 5.88
CA ASP A 37 -4.41 33.94 7.07
C ASP A 37 -3.36 34.20 8.15
N ARG A 38 -3.78 34.90 9.21
CA ARG A 38 -2.97 35.20 10.40
C ARG A 38 -3.11 34.14 11.51
N GLY A 39 -3.85 33.07 11.28
CA GLY A 39 -3.92 31.93 12.18
C GLY A 39 -2.64 31.10 12.18
N THR A 40 -1.79 31.25 11.16
CA THR A 40 -0.49 30.59 11.01
C THR A 40 0.67 31.57 11.23
N THR A 41 1.86 31.03 11.54
CA THR A 41 3.08 31.81 11.64
C THR A 41 4.18 31.09 10.84
N PRO A 42 4.76 31.71 9.79
CA PRO A 42 4.37 33.01 9.22
C PRO A 42 2.94 32.98 8.66
N ALA A 43 2.32 34.16 8.51
CA ALA A 43 1.00 34.28 7.94
C ALA A 43 0.99 33.80 6.48
N VAL A 44 -0.03 33.06 6.08
CA VAL A 44 -0.19 32.60 4.70
C VAL A 44 -0.84 33.68 3.87
N GLU A 45 -0.19 34.08 2.78
CA GLU A 45 -0.72 35.06 1.83
C GLU A 45 -1.12 34.38 0.51
N LEU A 46 -2.35 34.62 0.07
CA LEU A 46 -2.91 34.15 -1.19
C LEU A 46 -3.41 35.34 -2.00
N GLY A 47 -2.91 35.48 -3.23
CA GLY A 47 -3.33 36.53 -4.15
C GLY A 47 -4.24 35.96 -5.22
N LEU A 48 -5.41 36.55 -5.41
CA LEU A 48 -6.30 36.26 -6.53
C LEU A 48 -6.18 37.39 -7.55
N ALA A 49 -5.92 37.04 -8.80
CA ALA A 49 -5.80 37.96 -9.92
C ALA A 49 -6.75 37.59 -11.05
N ASP A 50 -7.06 38.56 -11.90
CA ASP A 50 -7.97 38.43 -13.05
C ASP A 50 -9.30 37.78 -12.66
N LEU A 51 -9.84 38.20 -11.50
CA LEU A 51 -11.12 37.73 -11.01
C LEU A 51 -12.21 38.16 -11.99
N LYS A 52 -12.92 37.17 -12.53
CA LYS A 52 -14.13 37.34 -13.35
C LYS A 52 -15.26 36.57 -12.70
N ALA A 53 -16.35 37.24 -12.39
CA ALA A 53 -17.56 36.63 -11.87
C ALA A 53 -18.77 37.21 -12.59
N SER A 54 -19.72 36.36 -12.96
CA SER A 54 -20.98 36.81 -13.53
C SER A 54 -22.14 35.98 -12.98
N VAL A 55 -23.28 36.63 -12.79
CA VAL A 55 -24.56 35.99 -12.53
C VAL A 55 -25.55 36.51 -13.56
N ARG A 56 -26.37 35.62 -14.12
CA ARG A 56 -27.35 35.94 -15.15
C ARG A 56 -28.77 35.64 -14.66
N ASP A 57 -29.76 36.26 -15.29
CA ASP A 57 -31.19 36.00 -15.08
C ASP A 57 -31.61 36.10 -13.59
N VAL A 58 -31.09 37.08 -12.87
CA VAL A 58 -31.39 37.29 -11.45
C VAL A 58 -32.81 37.79 -11.32
N ARG A 59 -33.71 36.92 -10.88
CA ARG A 59 -35.12 37.25 -10.60
C ARG A 59 -35.47 36.84 -9.17
N THR A 60 -36.12 37.73 -8.43
CA THR A 60 -36.60 37.46 -7.06
C THR A 60 -38.02 36.89 -7.02
N ASP A 61 -38.55 36.42 -8.16
CA ASP A 61 -39.88 35.83 -8.29
C ASP A 61 -39.99 34.40 -7.73
N GLY A 62 -38.87 33.85 -7.23
CA GLY A 62 -38.77 32.55 -6.59
C GLY A 62 -38.77 31.34 -7.54
N LYS A 63 -38.77 31.54 -8.86
CA LYS A 63 -39.05 30.45 -9.82
C LYS A 63 -37.83 29.75 -10.39
N LYS A 64 -36.72 30.46 -10.58
CA LYS A 64 -35.53 29.93 -11.28
C LYS A 64 -34.24 30.18 -10.48
N PRO A 65 -33.36 29.17 -10.33
CA PRO A 65 -32.01 29.37 -9.82
C PRO A 65 -31.20 30.31 -10.72
N TRP A 66 -30.32 31.10 -10.13
CA TRP A 66 -29.46 32.04 -10.85
C TRP A 66 -28.18 31.33 -11.31
N PRO A 67 -27.94 31.19 -12.63
CA PRO A 67 -26.67 30.66 -13.14
C PRO A 67 -25.53 31.64 -12.84
N PHE A 68 -24.40 31.09 -12.40
CA PHE A 68 -23.19 31.86 -12.18
C PHE A 68 -21.97 31.22 -12.85
N ASP A 69 -21.02 32.06 -13.22
CA ASP A 69 -19.70 31.70 -13.71
C ASP A 69 -18.67 32.51 -12.93
N ALA A 70 -17.63 31.87 -12.40
CA ALA A 70 -16.53 32.52 -11.72
C ALA A 70 -15.19 31.94 -12.17
N SER A 71 -14.17 32.77 -12.31
CA SER A 71 -12.79 32.34 -12.55
C SER A 71 -11.79 33.33 -12.00
N PHE A 72 -10.65 32.83 -11.54
CA PHE A 72 -9.52 33.64 -11.14
C PHE A 72 -8.21 32.88 -11.34
N ARG A 73 -7.11 33.61 -11.44
CA ARG A 73 -5.75 33.08 -11.33
C ARG A 73 -5.29 33.25 -9.88
N VAL A 74 -4.60 32.25 -9.33
CA VAL A 74 -3.90 32.41 -8.05
C VAL A 74 -2.48 32.87 -8.35
N VAL A 75 -2.05 33.97 -7.72
CA VAL A 75 -0.74 34.61 -7.95
C VAL A 75 0.41 33.64 -7.68
N GLN A 76 0.25 32.80 -6.66
CA GLN A 76 1.20 31.77 -6.25
C GLN A 76 1.24 30.58 -7.21
N GLY A 77 0.39 30.53 -8.22
CA GLY A 77 0.31 29.46 -9.21
C GLY A 77 -1.10 28.88 -9.31
N GLY A 78 -1.54 28.61 -10.54
CA GLY A 78 -2.78 27.89 -10.81
C GLY A 78 -3.97 28.76 -11.21
N ARG A 79 -5.03 28.08 -11.66
CA ARG A 79 -6.28 28.69 -12.13
C ARG A 79 -7.47 27.97 -11.54
N PHE A 80 -8.45 28.76 -11.11
CA PHE A 80 -9.72 28.26 -10.63
C PHE A 80 -10.84 28.69 -11.57
N THR A 81 -11.80 27.78 -11.80
CA THR A 81 -13.07 28.08 -12.44
C THR A 81 -14.20 27.38 -11.70
N ALA A 82 -15.31 28.09 -11.51
CA ALA A 82 -16.55 27.54 -10.99
C ALA A 82 -17.70 27.91 -11.92
N ARG A 83 -18.56 26.95 -12.24
CA ARG A 83 -19.80 27.19 -12.98
C ARG A 83 -20.94 26.49 -12.27
N GLY A 84 -22.04 27.18 -12.05
CA GLY A 84 -23.08 26.62 -11.21
C GLY A 84 -24.38 27.37 -11.25
N ARG A 85 -25.26 27.00 -10.31
CA ARG A 85 -26.52 27.67 -10.05
C ARG A 85 -26.68 27.85 -8.55
N VAL A 86 -27.20 29.00 -8.16
CA VAL A 86 -27.58 29.31 -6.77
C VAL A 86 -29.08 29.55 -6.72
N ALA A 87 -29.77 29.00 -5.72
CA ALA A 87 -31.18 29.30 -5.52
C ALA A 87 -31.38 30.77 -5.14
N HIS A 88 -32.56 31.30 -5.47
CA HIS A 88 -32.90 32.71 -5.24
C HIS A 88 -32.86 33.12 -3.76
N ASP A 89 -33.00 32.15 -2.84
CA ASP A 89 -32.92 32.35 -1.39
C ASP A 89 -31.48 32.22 -0.85
N GLY A 90 -30.50 31.92 -1.71
CA GLY A 90 -29.11 31.68 -1.34
C GLY A 90 -28.88 30.40 -0.54
N ARG A 91 -29.91 29.59 -0.30
CA ARG A 91 -29.83 28.42 0.61
C ARG A 91 -29.31 27.17 -0.08
N THR A 92 -29.32 27.12 -1.40
CA THR A 92 -28.79 25.97 -2.13
C THR A 92 -27.91 26.43 -3.28
N ALA A 93 -26.81 25.72 -3.50
CA ALA A 93 -25.94 25.95 -4.65
C ALA A 93 -25.37 24.63 -5.16
N ASP A 94 -25.34 24.48 -6.48
CA ASP A 94 -24.66 23.39 -7.19
C ASP A 94 -23.60 24.01 -8.09
N ALA A 95 -22.35 23.56 -7.96
CA ALA A 95 -21.23 24.11 -8.71
C ALA A 95 -20.32 23.01 -9.24
N MET A 96 -19.93 23.10 -10.51
CA MET A 96 -18.80 22.38 -11.06
C MET A 96 -17.55 23.22 -10.83
N LEU A 97 -16.59 22.64 -10.12
CA LEU A 97 -15.33 23.27 -9.76
C LEU A 97 -14.20 22.64 -10.57
N LYS A 98 -13.27 23.48 -11.02
CA LYS A 98 -12.01 23.05 -11.60
C LYS A 98 -10.89 23.93 -11.09
N LEU A 99 -9.93 23.32 -10.42
CA LEU A 99 -8.65 23.87 -10.01
C LEU A 99 -7.56 23.22 -10.84
N THR A 100 -6.64 24.02 -11.36
CA THR A 100 -5.53 23.52 -12.18
C THR A 100 -4.23 24.08 -11.64
N GLN A 101 -3.30 23.18 -11.28
CA GLN A 101 -1.91 23.47 -10.91
C GLN A 101 -1.76 24.56 -9.84
N LEU A 102 -2.55 24.49 -8.77
CA LEU A 102 -2.34 25.35 -7.60
C LEU A 102 -1.06 24.94 -6.88
N ALA A 103 -0.13 25.86 -6.72
CA ALA A 103 1.10 25.58 -5.96
C ALA A 103 0.78 25.31 -4.49
N LEU A 104 1.37 24.25 -3.94
CA LEU A 104 1.19 23.85 -2.54
C LEU A 104 2.17 24.54 -1.59
N THR A 105 3.26 25.12 -2.08
CA THR A 105 4.30 25.76 -1.25
C THR A 105 3.77 26.84 -0.28
N PRO A 106 2.72 27.64 -0.60
CA PRO A 106 2.15 28.58 0.38
C PRO A 106 1.50 27.90 1.59
N ALA A 107 1.16 26.61 1.50
CA ALA A 107 0.57 25.84 2.60
C ALA A 107 1.60 25.36 3.64
N GLN A 108 2.88 25.69 3.47
CA GLN A 108 3.97 25.30 4.39
C GLN A 108 3.65 25.56 5.88
N PRO A 109 3.07 26.72 6.29
CA PRO A 109 2.78 26.97 7.69
C PRO A 109 1.73 26.02 8.30
N TYR A 110 0.87 25.39 7.49
CA TYR A 110 -0.06 24.36 7.98
C TYR A 110 0.64 23.02 8.19
N VAL A 111 1.54 22.63 7.28
CA VAL A 111 2.34 21.40 7.40
C VAL A 111 3.25 21.47 8.62
N ALA A 112 3.88 22.63 8.84
CA ALA A 112 4.80 22.89 9.95
C ALA A 112 4.16 22.75 11.35
N ARG A 113 2.82 22.76 11.46
CA ARG A 113 2.11 22.52 12.72
C ARG A 113 2.17 21.07 13.18
N SER A 114 2.23 20.15 12.23
CA SER A 114 2.15 18.70 12.50
C SER A 114 3.48 18.00 12.28
N ALA A 115 4.37 18.55 11.46
CA ALA A 115 5.66 17.96 11.16
C ALA A 115 6.76 19.00 10.90
N ASP A 116 7.99 18.69 11.31
CA ASP A 116 9.21 19.47 11.04
C ASP A 116 9.78 19.14 9.67
N VAL A 117 9.00 19.48 8.62
CA VAL A 117 9.34 19.25 7.22
C VAL A 117 9.15 20.51 6.40
N VAL A 118 9.84 20.59 5.25
CA VAL A 118 9.75 21.70 4.29
C VAL A 118 9.17 21.19 2.97
N LEU A 119 8.01 21.72 2.61
CA LEU A 119 7.36 21.53 1.32
C LEU A 119 8.07 22.36 0.25
N ARG A 120 8.97 21.72 -0.49
CA ARG A 120 9.79 22.39 -1.52
C ARG A 120 9.02 22.61 -2.81
N SER A 121 8.19 21.65 -3.21
CA SER A 121 7.36 21.74 -4.40
C SER A 121 6.13 20.87 -4.28
N GLY A 122 5.14 21.15 -5.14
CA GLY A 122 3.92 20.38 -5.28
C GLY A 122 2.85 21.23 -5.94
N GLU A 123 2.10 20.63 -6.84
CA GLU A 123 0.98 21.29 -7.53
C GLU A 123 -0.27 20.43 -7.41
N VAL A 124 -1.37 21.04 -6.99
CA VAL A 124 -2.66 20.37 -6.88
C VAL A 124 -3.61 20.80 -7.99
N SER A 125 -4.18 19.82 -8.67
CA SER A 125 -5.33 20.00 -9.55
C SER A 125 -6.52 19.24 -8.99
N SER A 126 -7.72 19.74 -9.23
CA SER A 126 -8.93 19.13 -8.68
C SER A 126 -10.12 19.46 -9.59
N THR A 127 -10.93 18.46 -9.91
CA THR A 127 -12.14 18.66 -10.71
C THR A 127 -13.29 17.91 -10.06
N GLY A 128 -14.40 18.59 -9.80
CA GLY A 128 -15.51 17.94 -9.13
C GLY A 128 -16.75 18.80 -8.99
N LYS A 129 -17.83 18.16 -8.54
CA LYS A 129 -19.11 18.78 -8.24
C LYS A 129 -19.18 19.08 -6.75
N LEU A 130 -19.47 20.33 -6.41
CA LEU A 130 -19.81 20.79 -5.07
C LEU A 130 -21.33 20.97 -4.99
N THR A 131 -21.94 20.51 -3.90
CA THR A 131 -23.31 20.89 -3.54
C THR A 131 -23.34 21.48 -2.14
N TYR A 132 -24.02 22.60 -2.01
CA TYR A 132 -24.24 23.31 -0.77
C TYR A 132 -25.73 23.36 -0.47
N ARG A 133 -26.09 23.08 0.78
CA ARG A 133 -27.45 23.23 1.30
C ARG A 133 -27.38 23.83 2.70
N ALA A 134 -27.99 24.99 2.90
CA ALA A 134 -28.16 25.62 4.19
C ALA A 134 -29.19 24.83 5.02
N GLY A 135 -28.71 23.99 5.94
CA GLY A 135 -29.55 23.26 6.90
C GLY A 135 -30.08 24.17 8.02
N ALA A 136 -31.00 23.64 8.83
CA ALA A 136 -31.57 24.39 9.96
C ALA A 136 -30.57 24.59 11.12
N GLU A 137 -29.69 23.61 11.36
CA GLU A 137 -28.67 23.67 12.42
C GLU A 137 -27.25 23.82 11.87
N SER A 138 -26.94 23.16 10.75
CA SER A 138 -25.61 23.21 10.12
C SER A 138 -25.70 23.11 8.59
N PRO A 139 -24.75 23.73 7.86
CA PRO A 139 -24.70 23.63 6.41
C PRO A 139 -24.23 22.22 5.99
N SER A 140 -24.89 21.65 4.98
CA SER A 140 -24.42 20.46 4.30
C SER A 140 -23.61 20.86 3.06
N VAL A 141 -22.33 20.47 3.06
CA VAL A 141 -21.43 20.62 1.92
C VAL A 141 -21.03 19.22 1.48
N THR A 142 -21.26 18.90 0.20
CA THR A 142 -20.74 17.67 -0.41
C THR A 142 -19.87 17.99 -1.60
N TYR A 143 -18.80 17.23 -1.75
CA TYR A 143 -17.90 17.29 -2.90
C TYR A 143 -17.74 15.89 -3.48
N THR A 144 -17.85 15.77 -4.81
CA THR A 144 -17.54 14.54 -5.54
C THR A 144 -16.70 14.85 -6.76
N GLY A 145 -15.51 14.26 -6.86
CA GLY A 145 -14.60 14.55 -7.97
C GLY A 145 -13.29 13.78 -7.86
N SER A 146 -12.25 14.30 -8.51
CA SER A 146 -10.89 13.78 -8.46
C SER A 146 -9.90 14.87 -8.05
N ALA A 147 -8.69 14.46 -7.67
CA ALA A 147 -7.58 15.36 -7.43
C ALA A 147 -6.25 14.75 -7.88
N ASP A 148 -5.36 15.60 -8.37
CA ASP A 148 -4.01 15.25 -8.78
C ASP A 148 -3.03 16.08 -7.93
N VAL A 149 -1.95 15.45 -7.47
CA VAL A 149 -0.81 16.12 -6.85
C VAL A 149 0.45 15.75 -7.62
N GLU A 150 1.00 16.72 -8.35
CA GLU A 150 2.18 16.53 -9.19
C GLU A 150 3.43 17.11 -8.54
N ARG A 151 4.59 16.49 -8.82
CA ARG A 151 5.93 16.98 -8.47
C ARG A 151 6.06 17.37 -6.99
N LEU A 152 5.52 16.55 -6.10
CA LEU A 152 5.64 16.79 -4.66
C LEU A 152 7.07 16.47 -4.22
N VAL A 153 7.70 17.40 -3.50
CA VAL A 153 8.96 17.18 -2.80
C VAL A 153 8.84 17.73 -1.38
N VAL A 154 8.97 16.84 -0.41
CA VAL A 154 9.01 17.17 1.01
C VAL A 154 10.41 16.85 1.52
N MET A 155 11.05 17.87 2.10
CA MET A 155 12.39 17.82 2.67
C MET A 155 12.30 17.76 4.18
N GLU A 156 13.29 17.17 4.80
CA GLU A 156 13.58 17.41 6.22
C GLU A 156 14.16 18.81 6.38
N ALA A 157 13.82 19.53 7.45
CA ALA A 157 14.20 20.94 7.58
C ALA A 157 15.73 21.15 7.61
N ASP A 158 16.46 20.21 8.22
CA ASP A 158 17.90 20.31 8.48
C ASP A 158 18.76 19.44 7.56
N ILE A 159 18.16 18.63 6.68
CA ILE A 159 18.86 17.70 5.80
C ILE A 159 18.48 17.98 4.33
N ALA A 160 19.48 18.08 3.46
CA ALA A 160 19.31 18.37 2.04
C ALA A 160 18.74 17.20 1.21
N ASP A 161 18.27 16.13 1.85
CA ASP A 161 17.70 14.95 1.22
C ASP A 161 16.17 14.92 1.40
N PRO A 162 15.40 14.62 0.34
CA PRO A 162 13.96 14.41 0.46
C PRO A 162 13.64 13.31 1.47
N VAL A 163 12.63 13.55 2.32
CA VAL A 163 12.01 12.48 3.12
C VAL A 163 10.96 11.74 2.30
N LEU A 164 10.27 12.47 1.42
CA LEU A 164 9.17 11.97 0.61
C LEU A 164 9.08 12.80 -0.68
N ALA A 165 9.07 12.14 -1.82
CA ALA A 165 8.80 12.76 -3.11
C ALA A 165 7.97 11.84 -4.00
N TRP A 166 7.19 12.41 -4.92
CA TRP A 166 6.56 11.65 -5.99
C TRP A 166 6.38 12.51 -7.24
N LYS A 167 6.37 11.87 -8.42
CA LYS A 167 6.08 12.57 -9.68
C LYS A 167 4.60 12.87 -9.84
N SER A 168 3.75 11.90 -9.53
CA SER A 168 2.29 12.02 -9.67
C SER A 168 1.57 11.23 -8.60
N LEU A 169 0.56 11.85 -7.99
CA LEU A 169 -0.47 11.18 -7.21
C LEU A 169 -1.82 11.54 -7.81
N HIS A 170 -2.63 10.53 -8.13
CA HIS A 170 -3.99 10.69 -8.65
C HIS A 170 -4.97 10.04 -7.68
N ALA A 171 -5.92 10.82 -7.16
CA ALA A 171 -7.00 10.37 -6.30
C ALA A 171 -8.32 10.41 -7.08
N GLU A 172 -8.86 9.22 -7.33
CA GLU A 172 -10.08 9.02 -8.11
C GLU A 172 -11.29 8.85 -7.18
N THR A 173 -12.41 9.46 -7.55
CA THR A 173 -13.68 9.41 -6.81
C THR A 173 -13.53 9.76 -5.33
N ILE A 174 -13.13 11.01 -5.08
CA ILE A 174 -13.15 11.65 -3.77
C ILE A 174 -14.59 12.01 -3.45
N ARG A 175 -15.10 11.54 -2.31
CA ARG A 175 -16.40 11.91 -1.74
C ARG A 175 -16.18 12.51 -0.36
N PHE A 176 -16.36 13.80 -0.27
CA PHE A 176 -16.30 14.53 1.00
C PHE A 176 -17.70 15.01 1.37
N GLY A 177 -18.05 14.89 2.65
CA GLY A 177 -19.29 15.42 3.21
C GLY A 177 -19.03 16.05 4.58
N LEU A 178 -19.26 17.36 4.69
CA LEU A 178 -19.09 18.09 5.95
C LEU A 178 -20.12 17.66 7.00
N GLY A 179 -21.40 17.61 6.63
CA GLY A 179 -22.47 17.20 7.56
C GLY A 179 -22.47 15.70 7.89
N ALA A 180 -21.91 14.87 7.00
CA ALA A 180 -21.75 13.43 7.22
C ALA A 180 -20.44 13.08 7.95
N ASP A 181 -19.59 14.09 8.19
CA ASP A 181 -18.25 13.99 8.76
C ASP A 181 -17.45 12.83 8.12
N ARG A 182 -17.25 12.89 6.80
CA ARG A 182 -16.63 11.77 6.08
C ARG A 182 -15.82 12.21 4.87
N LEU A 183 -14.68 11.56 4.70
CA LEU A 183 -13.91 11.52 3.46
C LEU A 183 -13.73 10.08 2.98
N GLU A 184 -14.23 9.79 1.79
CA GLU A 184 -13.99 8.53 1.11
C GLU A 184 -13.24 8.79 -0.20
N ILE A 185 -12.21 8.00 -0.48
CA ILE A 185 -11.50 7.98 -1.76
C ILE A 185 -11.52 6.54 -2.24
N ASP A 186 -11.95 6.27 -3.48
CA ASP A 186 -12.01 4.88 -3.95
C ASP A 186 -10.63 4.35 -4.32
N GLU A 187 -9.82 5.15 -5.02
CA GLU A 187 -8.47 4.77 -5.39
C GLU A 187 -7.51 5.98 -5.35
N VAL A 188 -6.30 5.74 -4.85
CA VAL A 188 -5.15 6.62 -4.96
C VAL A 188 -4.05 5.88 -5.72
N ARG A 189 -3.56 6.45 -6.81
CA ARG A 189 -2.42 5.94 -7.58
C ARG A 189 -1.23 6.86 -7.39
N VAL A 190 -0.12 6.32 -6.94
CA VAL A 190 1.13 7.05 -6.72
C VAL A 190 2.19 6.51 -7.68
N GLY A 191 2.66 7.38 -8.56
CA GLY A 191 3.70 7.09 -9.55
C GLY A 191 5.03 7.69 -9.15
N ASP A 192 6.09 6.87 -9.23
CA ASP A 192 7.47 7.25 -8.93
C ASP A 192 7.61 7.86 -7.53
N LEU A 193 7.00 7.23 -6.51
CA LEU A 193 7.25 7.58 -5.11
C LEU A 193 8.73 7.31 -4.77
N ASP A 194 9.39 8.22 -4.08
CA ASP A 194 10.71 8.04 -3.47
C ASP A 194 10.61 8.41 -1.99
N GLY A 195 10.68 7.40 -1.12
CA GLY A 195 10.61 7.55 0.33
C GLY A 195 11.95 7.28 1.00
N ARG A 196 12.18 7.88 2.16
CA ARG A 196 13.38 7.65 2.98
C ARG A 196 13.01 7.28 4.41
N LEU A 197 13.41 6.08 4.83
CA LEU A 197 13.27 5.58 6.20
C LEU A 197 14.66 5.37 6.80
N VAL A 198 14.92 5.99 7.95
CA VAL A 198 16.21 5.92 8.64
C VAL A 198 15.99 5.54 10.10
N ILE A 199 16.72 4.53 10.56
CA ILE A 199 16.91 4.21 11.98
C ILE A 199 18.18 4.92 12.44
N PHE A 200 18.07 5.78 13.45
CA PHE A 200 19.21 6.51 14.01
C PHE A 200 19.98 5.70 15.05
N GLN A 201 21.13 6.22 15.50
CA GLN A 201 21.97 5.60 16.54
C GLN A 201 21.23 5.30 17.85
N ASP A 202 20.27 6.15 18.21
CA ASP A 202 19.38 6.00 19.36
C ASP A 202 18.19 5.05 19.11
N LYS A 203 18.17 4.37 17.96
CA LYS A 203 17.12 3.45 17.48
C LYS A 203 15.77 4.11 17.20
N THR A 204 15.71 5.44 17.17
CA THR A 204 14.52 6.17 16.74
C THR A 204 14.42 6.22 15.22
N LEU A 205 13.20 6.42 14.70
CA LEU A 205 12.95 6.58 13.26
C LEU A 205 12.94 8.05 12.87
N ASN A 206 13.44 8.37 11.67
CA ASN A 206 13.33 9.71 11.10
C ASN A 206 11.89 10.20 11.03
N LEU A 207 10.95 9.42 10.49
CA LEU A 207 9.54 9.81 10.44
C LEU A 207 8.96 10.12 11.82
N ALA A 208 9.36 9.39 12.87
CA ALA A 208 8.90 9.67 14.23
C ALA A 208 9.45 10.99 14.78
N LYS A 209 10.72 11.31 14.48
CA LYS A 209 11.35 12.58 14.85
C LYS A 209 10.80 13.78 14.08
N LEU A 210 10.33 13.57 12.86
CA LEU A 210 9.73 14.62 12.03
C LEU A 210 8.32 14.98 12.46
N MET A 211 7.59 14.07 13.13
CA MET A 211 6.23 14.36 13.59
C MET A 211 6.26 15.11 14.92
N LYS A 212 5.50 16.21 15.02
CA LYS A 212 5.33 16.91 16.30
C LYS A 212 4.35 16.12 17.16
N PRO A 213 4.65 15.90 18.46
CA PRO A 213 3.68 15.39 19.40
C PRO A 213 2.43 16.27 19.30
N GLY A 214 1.28 15.67 19.00
CA GLY A 214 0.02 16.41 18.93
C GLY A 214 -0.17 17.22 20.22
N ALA A 215 -0.66 18.45 20.09
CA ALA A 215 -0.96 19.37 21.20
C ALA A 215 -2.11 18.90 22.12
N THR A 216 -2.24 17.59 22.31
CA THR A 216 -3.18 16.90 23.20
C THR A 216 -2.50 15.94 24.18
N ALA A 217 -1.16 15.84 24.19
CA ALA A 217 -0.42 14.97 25.10
C ALA A 217 0.64 15.66 25.97
N GLN A 218 0.50 16.96 26.26
CA GLN A 218 1.31 17.66 27.26
C GLN A 218 0.46 18.65 28.05
N ASN A 219 -0.24 18.13 29.06
CA ASN A 219 -0.59 18.91 30.23
C ASN A 219 -0.36 18.06 31.49
N THR A 220 0.89 17.61 31.64
CA THR A 220 1.47 17.21 32.92
C THR A 220 2.61 18.17 33.22
N ALA A 221 2.26 19.44 33.45
CA ALA A 221 3.07 20.26 34.33
C ALA A 221 2.96 19.67 35.74
N PRO A 222 4.07 19.41 36.45
CA PRO A 222 4.01 18.94 37.83
C PRO A 222 3.47 20.10 38.69
N ALA A 223 2.23 19.99 39.15
CA ALA A 223 1.70 20.90 40.15
C ALA A 223 2.39 20.61 41.50
N PRO A 224 2.80 21.64 42.26
CA PRO A 224 3.34 21.45 43.60
C PRO A 224 2.28 20.87 44.55
N PRO A 225 2.67 20.02 45.52
CA PRO A 225 1.71 19.31 46.35
C PRO A 225 1.05 20.29 47.32
N THR A 226 -0.26 20.47 47.19
CA THR A 226 -1.07 21.08 48.24
C THR A 226 -2.16 20.08 48.63
N PRO A 227 -2.25 19.66 49.90
CA PRO A 227 -3.27 18.73 50.33
C PRO A 227 -4.58 19.49 50.61
N SER A 228 -5.62 19.25 49.83
CA SER A 228 -6.99 19.49 50.31
C SER A 228 -7.99 18.62 49.57
N ALA A 229 -8.75 17.87 50.37
CA ALA A 229 -9.74 16.89 49.97
C ALA A 229 -11.07 17.55 49.58
N LEU A 230 -11.63 17.15 48.43
CA LEU A 230 -13.06 16.90 48.17
C LEU A 230 -13.22 16.26 46.78
N PRO A 231 -14.16 15.31 46.58
CA PRO A 231 -14.28 14.56 45.34
C PRO A 231 -15.14 15.33 44.34
N THR A 232 -14.52 15.91 43.32
CA THR A 232 -15.24 16.36 42.12
C THR A 232 -14.97 15.38 40.99
N THR A 233 -16.06 14.78 40.55
CA THR A 233 -16.22 13.92 39.37
C THR A 233 -15.38 14.39 38.19
N THR A 234 -14.37 13.59 37.84
CA THR A 234 -13.69 13.64 36.55
C THR A 234 -14.70 13.29 35.47
N THR A 235 -15.35 14.30 34.89
CA THR A 235 -15.90 14.15 33.54
C THR A 235 -14.70 14.08 32.60
N GLY A 236 -14.28 12.84 32.32
CA GLY A 236 -13.34 12.57 31.24
C GLY A 236 -13.90 13.19 29.98
N ARG A 237 -13.20 14.20 29.46
CA ARG A 237 -13.45 14.71 28.12
C ARG A 237 -13.07 13.58 27.17
N GLU A 238 -14.09 12.84 26.75
CA GLU A 238 -13.98 11.84 25.69
C GLU A 238 -13.23 12.49 24.51
N PRO A 239 -12.15 11.87 24.00
CA PRO A 239 -11.47 12.40 22.83
C PRO A 239 -12.49 12.52 21.70
N SER A 240 -12.68 13.74 21.17
CA SER A 240 -13.60 13.96 20.07
C SER A 240 -13.29 12.95 18.96
N PRO A 241 -14.31 12.24 18.43
CA PRO A 241 -14.07 11.19 17.44
C PRO A 241 -13.32 11.78 16.25
N ALA A 242 -12.22 11.13 15.87
CA ALA A 242 -11.41 11.57 14.75
C ALA A 242 -12.23 11.55 13.45
N PHE A 243 -12.08 12.59 12.62
CA PHE A 243 -12.72 12.72 11.32
C PHE A 243 -12.61 11.41 10.50
N PRO A 244 -13.73 10.71 10.20
CA PRO A 244 -13.73 9.46 9.46
C PRO A 244 -13.12 9.57 8.05
N VAL A 245 -12.02 8.85 7.82
CA VAL A 245 -11.35 8.74 6.51
C VAL A 245 -11.32 7.30 6.05
N ARG A 246 -11.67 7.05 4.78
CA ARG A 246 -11.54 5.75 4.12
C ARG A 246 -10.89 5.92 2.75
N ILE A 247 -9.84 5.16 2.50
CA ILE A 247 -9.18 5.03 1.20
C ILE A 247 -9.34 3.57 0.76
N GLY A 248 -10.17 3.35 -0.26
CA GLY A 248 -10.48 2.01 -0.75
C GLY A 248 -9.24 1.26 -1.22
N ARG A 249 -8.37 1.95 -1.97
CA ARG A 249 -7.10 1.40 -2.45
C ARG A 249 -6.04 2.48 -2.63
N VAL A 250 -4.80 2.15 -2.28
CA VAL A 250 -3.59 2.90 -2.64
C VAL A 250 -2.73 1.99 -3.50
N ARG A 251 -2.33 2.43 -4.67
CA ARG A 251 -1.47 1.71 -5.60
C ARG A 251 -0.16 2.45 -5.81
N LEU A 252 0.92 1.70 -5.81
CA LEU A 252 2.27 2.18 -6.07
C LEU A 252 2.70 1.68 -7.44
N ASP A 253 3.14 2.60 -8.30
CA ASP A 253 3.66 2.32 -9.63
C ASP A 253 5.10 2.83 -9.72
N ASN A 254 6.04 1.94 -10.09
CA ASN A 254 7.45 2.26 -10.31
C ASN A 254 8.09 3.08 -9.18
N SER A 255 7.79 2.72 -7.94
CA SER A 255 8.21 3.48 -6.76
C SER A 255 9.55 2.97 -6.21
N SER A 256 10.13 3.69 -5.26
CA SER A 256 11.38 3.33 -4.61
C SER A 256 11.39 3.77 -3.15
N MET A 257 12.18 3.07 -2.35
CA MET A 257 12.34 3.36 -0.94
C MET A 257 13.79 3.18 -0.53
N ASN A 258 14.35 4.20 0.11
CA ASN A 258 15.66 4.16 0.73
C ASN A 258 15.49 3.76 2.19
N PHE A 259 16.25 2.78 2.62
CA PHE A 259 16.32 2.35 4.01
C PHE A 259 17.75 2.50 4.50
N ALA A 260 17.93 3.12 5.67
CA ALA A 260 19.21 3.18 6.34
C ALA A 260 19.10 2.82 7.82
N ASP A 261 20.07 2.09 8.34
CA ASP A 261 20.21 1.77 9.75
C ASP A 261 21.58 2.26 10.24
N LEU A 262 21.54 3.38 10.95
CA LEU A 262 22.70 4.04 11.53
C LEU A 262 22.96 3.57 12.98
N SER A 263 22.16 2.64 13.52
CA SER A 263 22.33 2.09 14.87
C SER A 263 23.45 1.05 15.00
N LEU A 264 24.03 0.67 13.87
CA LEU A 264 25.06 -0.35 13.75
C LEU A 264 26.48 0.25 13.81
N VAL A 265 27.48 -0.58 14.08
CA VAL A 265 28.90 -0.18 14.14
C VAL A 265 29.42 0.32 12.79
N LEU A 266 28.87 -0.21 11.69
CA LEU A 266 29.03 0.34 10.34
C LEU A 266 27.64 0.80 9.89
N PRO A 267 27.49 1.96 9.22
CA PRO A 267 26.18 2.37 8.72
C PRO A 267 25.69 1.40 7.64
N PHE A 268 24.44 0.97 7.72
CA PHE A 268 23.77 0.20 6.68
C PHE A 268 22.87 1.11 5.85
N ALA A 269 22.89 0.93 4.53
CA ALA A 269 21.96 1.58 3.62
C ALA A 269 21.63 0.64 2.46
N THR A 270 20.37 0.61 2.05
CA THR A 270 19.89 -0.14 0.89
C THR A 270 18.76 0.61 0.20
N ARG A 271 18.53 0.29 -1.07
CA ARG A 271 17.45 0.85 -1.87
C ARG A 271 16.59 -0.27 -2.44
N ILE A 272 15.29 -0.12 -2.25
CA ILE A 272 14.28 -0.93 -2.93
C ILE A 272 13.86 -0.15 -4.17
N HIS A 273 14.05 -0.76 -5.33
CA HIS A 273 13.70 -0.23 -6.65
C HIS A 273 12.42 -0.89 -7.16
N THR A 274 11.76 -0.23 -8.11
CA THR A 274 10.64 -0.82 -8.87
C THR A 274 9.56 -1.39 -7.95
N LEU A 275 9.27 -0.68 -6.85
CA LEU A 275 8.24 -1.04 -5.89
C LEU A 275 6.87 -0.84 -6.54
N ASN A 276 6.15 -1.94 -6.72
CA ASN A 276 4.80 -1.97 -7.28
C ASN A 276 3.85 -2.69 -6.33
N GLY A 277 2.56 -2.47 -6.55
CA GLY A 277 1.51 -3.22 -5.86
C GLY A 277 0.46 -2.30 -5.24
N ALA A 278 -0.31 -2.83 -4.31
CA ALA A 278 -1.41 -2.09 -3.71
C ALA A 278 -1.68 -2.43 -2.25
N VAL A 279 -2.21 -1.45 -1.53
CA VAL A 279 -2.82 -1.57 -0.22
C VAL A 279 -4.31 -1.31 -0.37
N ALA A 280 -5.17 -2.17 0.13
CA ALA A 280 -6.62 -2.04 0.06
C ALA A 280 -7.24 -1.93 1.46
N GLY A 281 -8.27 -1.10 1.62
CA GLY A 281 -9.01 -0.96 2.88
C GLY A 281 -8.30 -0.11 3.94
N LEU A 282 -7.61 0.96 3.53
CA LEU A 282 -7.03 1.92 4.48
C LEU A 282 -8.13 2.81 5.06
N GLY A 283 -8.08 3.11 6.35
CA GLY A 283 -9.04 4.02 6.96
C GLY A 283 -8.80 4.26 8.44
N SER A 284 -9.63 5.13 9.01
CA SER A 284 -9.59 5.49 10.42
C SER A 284 -10.48 4.62 11.33
N ASP A 285 -11.15 3.61 10.78
CA ASP A 285 -11.92 2.65 11.57
C ASP A 285 -10.94 1.79 12.39
N PRO A 286 -11.01 1.81 13.73
CA PRO A 286 -10.12 1.01 14.58
C PRO A 286 -10.28 -0.51 14.37
N ASN A 287 -11.45 -0.95 13.86
CA ASN A 287 -11.71 -2.35 13.57
C ASN A 287 -11.39 -2.74 12.12
N GLY A 288 -11.06 -1.77 11.26
CA GLY A 288 -10.74 -2.02 9.85
C GLY A 288 -9.32 -2.55 9.66
N ARG A 289 -9.15 -3.54 8.79
CA ARG A 289 -7.83 -4.05 8.40
C ARG A 289 -7.52 -3.69 6.95
N ALA A 290 -6.39 -3.03 6.76
CA ALA A 290 -5.79 -2.86 5.45
C ALA A 290 -5.13 -4.17 5.01
N THR A 291 -5.27 -4.55 3.75
CA THR A 291 -4.58 -5.69 3.16
C THR A 291 -3.54 -5.17 2.17
N VAL A 292 -2.30 -5.63 2.26
CA VAL A 292 -1.16 -5.17 1.47
C VAL A 292 -0.65 -6.29 0.58
N LYS A 293 -0.32 -5.96 -0.67
CA LYS A 293 0.42 -6.81 -1.58
C LYS A 293 1.38 -5.95 -2.38
N LEU A 294 2.68 -6.07 -2.12
CA LEU A 294 3.73 -5.30 -2.78
C LEU A 294 4.81 -6.24 -3.30
N ASP A 295 5.44 -5.85 -4.41
CA ASP A 295 6.63 -6.48 -4.97
C ASP A 295 7.66 -5.40 -5.30
N GLY A 296 8.94 -5.73 -5.14
CA GLY A 296 10.02 -4.81 -5.42
C GLY A 296 11.33 -5.53 -5.68
N GLN A 297 12.30 -4.79 -6.20
CA GLN A 297 13.64 -5.25 -6.48
C GLN A 297 14.61 -4.68 -5.44
N VAL A 298 15.51 -5.53 -4.94
CA VAL A 298 16.55 -5.17 -3.97
C VAL A 298 17.89 -5.34 -4.67
N ASP A 299 18.65 -4.25 -4.78
CA ASP A 299 19.91 -4.25 -5.55
C ASP A 299 19.70 -4.72 -7.02
N GLU A 300 20.72 -5.31 -7.69
CA GLU A 300 20.63 -5.71 -9.10
C GLU A 300 19.70 -6.91 -9.35
N PHE A 301 19.69 -7.93 -8.47
CA PHE A 301 18.98 -9.20 -8.72
C PHE A 301 18.15 -9.73 -7.54
N GLY A 302 18.17 -9.05 -6.39
CA GLY A 302 17.34 -9.39 -5.26
C GLY A 302 15.89 -9.01 -5.50
N SER A 303 14.96 -9.73 -4.88
CA SER A 303 13.54 -9.37 -4.88
C SER A 303 12.99 -9.37 -3.47
N VAL A 304 11.98 -8.51 -3.25
CA VAL A 304 11.17 -8.47 -2.04
C VAL A 304 9.71 -8.56 -2.42
N LYS A 305 8.95 -9.32 -1.63
CA LYS A 305 7.48 -9.34 -1.68
C LYS A 305 6.93 -9.14 -0.28
N VAL A 306 5.83 -8.41 -0.20
CA VAL A 306 5.08 -8.17 1.03
C VAL A 306 3.65 -8.60 0.77
N ASP A 307 3.11 -9.47 1.60
CA ASP A 307 1.70 -9.87 1.56
C ASP A 307 1.16 -9.95 2.99
N GLY A 308 -0.08 -9.52 3.21
CA GLY A 308 -0.76 -9.72 4.47
C GLY A 308 -1.75 -8.61 4.80
N SER A 309 -2.07 -8.46 6.08
CA SER A 309 -3.02 -7.46 6.56
C SER A 309 -2.65 -6.85 7.90
N MET A 310 -3.07 -5.62 8.15
CA MET A 310 -2.77 -4.90 9.39
C MET A 310 -3.85 -3.88 9.72
N SER A 311 -4.01 -3.54 11.01
CA SER A 311 -4.72 -2.33 11.41
C SER A 311 -3.77 -1.14 11.25
N ALA A 312 -3.96 -0.34 10.20
CA ALA A 312 -2.99 0.66 9.76
C ALA A 312 -2.69 1.75 10.81
N LEU A 313 -3.70 2.16 11.59
CA LEU A 313 -3.52 3.13 12.68
C LEU A 313 -3.23 2.49 14.03
N GLN A 314 -3.43 1.17 14.16
CA GLN A 314 -3.21 0.43 15.40
C GLN A 314 -2.49 -0.90 15.12
N PRO A 315 -1.25 -0.87 14.60
CA PRO A 315 -0.53 -2.10 14.20
C PRO A 315 -0.30 -3.06 15.37
N LYS A 316 -0.29 -2.56 16.61
CA LYS A 316 -0.25 -3.37 17.84
C LYS A 316 -1.52 -4.17 18.09
N VAL A 317 -2.68 -3.72 17.60
CA VAL A 317 -3.94 -4.47 17.75
C VAL A 317 -3.95 -5.65 16.80
N PHE A 318 -3.57 -5.42 15.54
CA PHE A 318 -3.52 -6.48 14.54
C PHE A 318 -2.47 -6.20 13.47
N THR A 319 -1.57 -7.14 13.25
CA THR A 319 -0.65 -7.22 12.11
C THR A 319 -0.48 -8.69 11.76
N ASP A 320 -0.58 -9.07 10.50
CA ASP A 320 -0.22 -10.40 9.98
C ASP A 320 0.41 -10.17 8.62
N ILE A 321 1.73 -10.08 8.59
CA ILE A 321 2.50 -9.69 7.41
C ILE A 321 3.58 -10.72 7.14
N ALA A 322 3.59 -11.23 5.91
CA ALA A 322 4.66 -12.01 5.35
C ALA A 322 5.55 -11.12 4.46
N VAL A 323 6.85 -11.17 4.68
CA VAL A 323 7.85 -10.52 3.83
C VAL A 323 8.83 -11.57 3.34
N ILE A 324 8.93 -11.69 2.02
CA ILE A 324 9.71 -12.74 1.34
C ILE A 324 10.80 -12.05 0.53
N PHE A 325 12.05 -12.32 0.89
CA PHE A 325 13.21 -11.90 0.12
C PHE A 325 13.84 -13.08 -0.59
N ARG A 326 14.25 -12.86 -1.84
CA ARG A 326 14.99 -13.86 -2.63
C ARG A 326 16.24 -13.24 -3.22
N ASN A 327 17.32 -14.01 -3.24
CA ASN A 327 18.59 -13.67 -3.86
C ASN A 327 19.19 -12.33 -3.39
N VAL A 328 19.10 -12.03 -2.09
CA VAL A 328 19.66 -10.80 -1.54
C VAL A 328 21.17 -10.96 -1.34
N PRO A 329 22.02 -10.06 -1.88
CA PRO A 329 23.47 -10.14 -1.68
C PRO A 329 23.86 -9.94 -0.22
N MET A 330 24.53 -10.93 0.37
CA MET A 330 24.89 -10.90 1.80
C MET A 330 26.03 -9.91 2.11
N SER A 331 26.84 -9.54 1.13
CA SER A 331 27.91 -8.55 1.28
C SER A 331 27.37 -7.21 1.81
N THR A 332 26.17 -6.81 1.36
CA THR A 332 25.45 -5.60 1.80
C THR A 332 25.06 -5.63 3.28
N LEU A 333 24.96 -6.83 3.88
CA LEU A 333 24.58 -7.03 5.29
C LEU A 333 25.79 -7.12 6.23
N SER A 334 27.00 -6.90 5.72
CA SER A 334 28.23 -6.82 6.54
C SER A 334 28.11 -5.87 7.75
N PRO A 335 27.41 -4.72 7.68
CA PRO A 335 27.17 -3.88 8.85
C PRO A 335 26.55 -4.59 10.05
N TYR A 336 25.54 -5.45 9.81
CA TYR A 336 24.89 -6.24 10.85
C TYR A 336 25.83 -7.33 11.38
N SER A 337 26.50 -8.07 10.49
CA SER A 337 27.44 -9.13 10.89
C SER A 337 28.63 -8.57 11.68
N ALA A 338 29.16 -7.41 11.28
CA ALA A 338 30.24 -6.74 12.01
C ALA A 338 29.80 -6.32 13.42
N THR A 339 28.59 -5.79 13.55
CA THR A 339 28.03 -5.32 14.82
C THR A 339 27.82 -6.47 15.81
N PHE A 340 27.14 -7.54 15.38
CA PHE A 340 26.68 -8.61 16.29
C PHE A 340 27.61 -9.83 16.32
N ALA A 341 28.27 -10.15 15.20
CA ALA A 341 29.12 -11.33 15.04
C ALA A 341 30.63 -10.98 14.93
N GLY A 342 31.00 -9.71 14.82
CA GLY A 342 32.39 -9.26 14.79
C GLY A 342 33.16 -9.66 13.52
N ARG A 343 32.48 -9.98 12.42
CA ARG A 343 33.06 -10.36 11.14
C ARG A 343 32.32 -9.66 10.00
N ARG A 344 33.02 -9.30 8.93
CA ARG A 344 32.36 -8.92 7.66
C ARG A 344 31.92 -10.18 6.91
N ILE A 345 31.05 -9.99 5.94
CA ILE A 345 30.66 -11.03 4.98
C ILE A 345 31.39 -10.75 3.67
N GLU A 346 32.15 -11.73 3.17
CA GLU A 346 32.91 -11.61 1.92
C GLU A 346 32.02 -11.92 0.72
N ALA A 347 31.21 -12.99 0.81
CA ALA A 347 30.37 -13.44 -0.29
C ALA A 347 29.14 -14.23 0.21
N GLY A 348 28.17 -14.40 -0.68
CA GLY A 348 26.99 -15.23 -0.48
C GLY A 348 25.69 -14.53 -0.85
N THR A 349 24.63 -15.32 -0.99
CA THR A 349 23.26 -14.86 -1.23
C THR A 349 22.33 -15.37 -0.14
N MET A 350 21.26 -14.62 0.14
CA MET A 350 20.28 -14.96 1.17
C MET A 350 18.85 -14.96 0.62
N ASN A 351 18.11 -15.99 0.99
CA ASN A 351 16.66 -16.03 0.94
C ASN A 351 16.14 -15.91 2.37
N LEU A 352 15.15 -15.05 2.58
CA LEU A 352 14.60 -14.75 3.90
C LEU A 352 13.08 -14.74 3.83
N ASP A 353 12.44 -15.63 4.58
CA ASP A 353 11.00 -15.64 4.79
C ASP A 353 10.71 -15.13 6.20
N LEU A 354 10.03 -13.99 6.29
CA LEU A 354 9.60 -13.37 7.53
C LEU A 354 8.08 -13.49 7.62
N GLU A 355 7.56 -14.07 8.68
CA GLU A 355 6.12 -14.06 8.98
C GLU A 355 5.94 -13.43 10.36
N TYR A 356 5.32 -12.25 10.43
CA TYR A 356 5.11 -11.53 11.68
C TYR A 356 3.63 -11.32 11.94
N LYS A 357 3.19 -11.87 13.06
CA LYS A 357 1.83 -11.78 13.58
C LYS A 357 1.83 -11.02 14.90
N VAL A 358 0.97 -10.02 15.00
CA VAL A 358 0.67 -9.29 16.22
C VAL A 358 -0.83 -9.38 16.45
N ASP A 359 -1.25 -9.93 17.58
CA ASP A 359 -2.63 -9.84 18.08
C ASP A 359 -2.58 -9.22 19.47
N ARG A 360 -3.12 -8.01 19.63
CA ARG A 360 -3.19 -7.28 20.91
C ARG A 360 -1.84 -7.28 21.66
N SER A 361 -0.82 -6.74 20.99
CA SER A 361 0.56 -6.63 21.45
C SER A 361 1.34 -7.94 21.61
N GLU A 362 0.72 -9.10 21.41
CA GLU A 362 1.45 -10.38 21.40
C GLU A 362 2.07 -10.62 20.01
N LEU A 363 3.40 -10.59 19.94
CA LEU A 363 4.17 -10.82 18.73
C LEU A 363 4.53 -12.30 18.60
N GLN A 364 4.19 -12.89 17.46
CA GLN A 364 4.72 -14.15 16.96
C GLN A 364 5.39 -13.92 15.62
N GLY A 365 6.70 -14.10 15.57
CA GLY A 365 7.52 -14.04 14.37
C GLY A 365 8.09 -15.41 14.02
N GLU A 366 8.06 -15.77 12.75
CA GLU A 366 8.82 -16.88 12.19
C GLU A 366 9.79 -16.35 11.14
N ASN A 367 11.08 -16.64 11.30
CA ASN A 367 12.11 -16.20 10.37
C ASN A 367 12.81 -17.44 9.82
N LYS A 368 12.70 -17.70 8.51
CA LYS A 368 13.44 -18.76 7.83
C LYS A 368 14.49 -18.12 6.95
N VAL A 369 15.75 -18.46 7.21
CA VAL A 369 16.92 -17.94 6.52
C VAL A 369 17.59 -19.08 5.78
N VAL A 370 17.81 -18.91 4.48
CA VAL A 370 18.60 -19.80 3.66
C VAL A 370 19.77 -19.00 3.09
N LEU A 371 20.99 -19.39 3.43
CA LEU A 371 22.20 -18.80 2.88
C LEU A 371 22.81 -19.75 1.87
N GLU A 372 23.34 -19.21 0.78
CA GLU A 372 24.01 -19.98 -0.26
C GLU A 372 25.39 -19.38 -0.54
N ARG A 373 26.40 -20.24 -0.69
CA ARG A 373 27.78 -19.83 -0.98
C ARG A 373 28.31 -18.80 0.02
N PHE A 374 27.89 -18.93 1.29
CA PHE A 374 28.20 -17.98 2.34
C PHE A 374 29.66 -18.06 2.75
N LYS A 375 30.36 -16.92 2.75
CA LYS A 375 31.76 -16.83 3.15
C LYS A 375 31.98 -15.63 4.08
N LEU A 376 32.57 -15.88 5.24
CA LEU A 376 32.97 -14.82 6.16
C LEU A 376 34.28 -14.18 5.73
N GLY A 377 34.34 -12.86 5.86
CA GLY A 377 35.53 -12.06 5.62
C GLY A 377 36.31 -11.74 6.90
N ALA A 378 37.01 -10.60 6.89
CA ALA A 378 37.86 -10.15 7.98
C ALA A 378 37.10 -9.86 9.28
N ARG A 379 37.81 -9.95 10.41
CA ARG A 379 37.33 -9.58 11.74
C ARG A 379 37.18 -8.07 11.87
N VAL A 380 36.16 -7.65 12.62
CA VAL A 380 35.89 -6.25 12.96
C VAL A 380 35.80 -6.15 14.48
N GLU A 381 36.47 -5.17 15.06
CA GLU A 381 36.34 -4.87 16.47
C GLU A 381 34.98 -4.19 16.71
N SER A 382 34.15 -4.81 17.55
CA SER A 382 32.87 -4.29 18.00
C SER A 382 32.70 -4.62 19.48
N ALA A 383 32.48 -3.60 20.32
CA ALA A 383 32.41 -3.74 21.77
C ALA A 383 31.25 -4.65 22.24
N GLY A 384 30.23 -4.87 21.40
CA GLY A 384 29.09 -5.75 21.67
C GLY A 384 29.08 -7.05 20.86
N ALA A 385 30.09 -7.31 20.03
CA ALA A 385 30.12 -8.53 19.22
C ALA A 385 30.35 -9.78 20.09
N MET A 386 29.57 -10.82 19.83
CA MET A 386 29.72 -12.10 20.51
C MET A 386 31.01 -12.81 20.04
N LYS A 387 31.77 -13.41 20.97
CA LYS A 387 32.94 -14.25 20.64
C LYS A 387 32.49 -15.65 20.19
N LEU A 388 32.02 -15.74 18.95
CA LEU A 388 31.46 -16.98 18.38
C LEU A 388 32.49 -17.70 17.50
N PRO A 389 32.59 -19.04 17.52
CA PRO A 389 33.39 -19.82 16.58
C PRO A 389 32.67 -19.93 15.23
N LEU A 390 32.51 -18.81 14.54
CA LEU A 390 31.62 -18.71 13.37
C LEU A 390 32.05 -19.61 12.21
N ASP A 391 33.35 -19.75 11.97
CA ASP A 391 33.85 -20.61 10.90
C ASP A 391 33.46 -22.09 11.15
N LEU A 392 33.47 -22.53 12.42
CA LEU A 392 33.00 -23.87 12.80
C LEU A 392 31.48 -23.99 12.67
N ALA A 393 30.72 -22.97 13.10
CA ALA A 393 29.27 -22.96 12.98
C ALA A 393 28.84 -23.07 11.50
N ILE A 394 29.50 -22.33 10.60
CA ILE A 394 29.28 -22.42 9.16
C ILE A 394 29.60 -23.81 8.65
N ALA A 395 30.77 -24.37 9.00
CA ALA A 395 31.17 -25.70 8.54
C ALA A 395 30.20 -26.81 8.97
N ILE A 396 29.55 -26.67 10.13
CA ILE A 396 28.56 -27.63 10.64
C ILE A 396 27.18 -27.44 10.00
N LEU A 397 26.77 -26.19 9.81
CA LEU A 397 25.43 -25.85 9.32
C LEU A 397 25.32 -25.89 7.79
N THR A 398 26.46 -25.91 7.09
CA THR A 398 26.51 -26.03 5.63
C THR A 398 26.24 -27.47 5.24
N ASP A 399 25.20 -27.70 4.46
CA ASP A 399 24.86 -29.00 3.91
C ASP A 399 25.71 -29.39 2.69
N SER A 400 25.44 -30.56 2.10
CA SER A 400 26.15 -31.07 0.91
C SER A 400 26.02 -30.16 -0.32
N ASP A 401 24.97 -29.34 -0.37
CA ASP A 401 24.70 -28.42 -1.48
C ASP A 401 25.32 -27.04 -1.23
N GLY A 402 26.07 -26.87 -0.13
CA GLY A 402 26.68 -25.59 0.23
C GLY A 402 25.69 -24.58 0.80
N ARG A 403 24.54 -25.03 1.32
CA ARG A 403 23.48 -24.19 1.89
C ARG A 403 23.43 -24.24 3.40
N ILE A 404 23.07 -23.12 4.02
CA ILE A 404 22.83 -23.01 5.46
C ILE A 404 21.36 -22.67 5.68
N ASN A 405 20.63 -23.57 6.32
CA ASN A 405 19.20 -23.42 6.57
C ASN A 405 18.96 -23.18 8.07
N VAL A 406 18.44 -22.02 8.45
CA VAL A 406 18.19 -21.64 9.85
C VAL A 406 16.76 -21.13 10.01
N ALA A 407 16.04 -21.66 10.99
CA ALA A 407 14.74 -21.16 11.39
C ALA A 407 14.85 -20.55 12.80
N VAL A 408 14.48 -19.28 12.94
CA VAL A 408 14.51 -18.54 14.21
C VAL A 408 13.12 -18.03 14.53
N PRO A 409 12.37 -18.70 15.43
CA PRO A 409 11.13 -18.13 15.94
C PRO A 409 11.42 -16.97 16.88
N VAL A 410 10.57 -15.95 16.86
CA VAL A 410 10.58 -14.79 17.77
C VAL A 410 9.22 -14.73 18.43
N ARG A 411 9.19 -14.63 19.75
CA ARG A 411 7.95 -14.43 20.52
C ARG A 411 8.19 -13.39 21.60
N GLY A 412 7.17 -12.61 21.91
CA GLY A 412 7.23 -11.64 23.01
C GLY A 412 6.08 -10.65 22.95
N ASN A 413 5.98 -9.83 23.98
CA ASN A 413 5.02 -8.75 24.04
C ASN A 413 5.66 -7.45 23.53
N VAL A 414 5.00 -6.76 22.59
CA VAL A 414 5.51 -5.53 21.95
C VAL A 414 5.57 -4.35 22.94
N ASP A 415 4.75 -4.36 24.00
CA ASP A 415 4.77 -3.32 25.04
C ASP A 415 5.88 -3.56 26.07
N HIS A 416 6.33 -4.81 26.24
CA HIS A 416 7.45 -5.20 27.09
C HIS A 416 8.52 -5.94 26.27
N PRO A 417 9.36 -5.21 25.52
CA PRO A 417 10.37 -5.78 24.65
C PRO A 417 11.58 -6.35 25.42
N GLU A 418 11.35 -7.23 26.39
CA GLU A 418 12.39 -8.01 27.09
C GLU A 418 12.79 -9.23 26.23
N PHE A 419 13.20 -8.98 24.98
CA PHE A 419 13.62 -10.05 24.08
C PHE A 419 15.02 -10.54 24.47
N SER A 420 15.11 -11.68 25.16
CA SER A 420 16.39 -12.34 25.46
C SER A 420 16.93 -13.13 24.25
N TYR A 421 17.26 -12.44 23.15
CA TYR A 421 17.79 -13.07 21.93
C TYR A 421 19.07 -13.88 22.17
N GLY A 422 19.89 -13.48 23.15
CA GLY A 422 21.20 -14.08 23.39
C GLY A 422 21.18 -15.50 23.97
N HIS A 423 20.26 -15.80 24.90
CA HIS A 423 20.33 -17.08 25.63
C HIS A 423 19.72 -18.25 24.84
N VAL A 424 18.63 -18.01 24.10
CA VAL A 424 17.90 -19.04 23.35
C VAL A 424 18.66 -19.47 22.09
N LEU A 425 19.24 -18.51 21.35
CA LEU A 425 20.10 -18.80 20.20
C LEU A 425 21.41 -19.47 20.59
N TRP A 426 22.00 -19.07 21.73
CA TRP A 426 23.22 -19.69 22.26
C TRP A 426 23.00 -21.14 22.69
N GLN A 427 21.88 -21.46 23.35
CA GLN A 427 21.55 -22.85 23.70
C GLN A 427 21.35 -23.73 22.46
N ALA A 428 20.70 -23.23 21.40
CA ALA A 428 20.54 -23.96 20.15
C ALA A 428 21.90 -24.25 19.48
N LEU A 429 22.79 -23.24 19.39
CA LEU A 429 24.10 -23.39 18.76
C LEU A 429 25.05 -24.31 19.55
N VAL A 430 25.11 -24.16 20.89
CA VAL A 430 25.96 -25.01 21.76
C VAL A 430 25.49 -26.46 21.71
N THR A 431 24.18 -26.72 21.69
CA THR A 431 23.63 -28.09 21.65
C THR A 431 23.94 -28.80 20.33
N VAL A 432 23.99 -28.06 19.22
CA VAL A 432 24.38 -28.63 17.91
C VAL A 432 25.88 -28.90 17.87
N ILE A 433 26.72 -27.96 18.31
CA ILE A 433 28.20 -28.12 18.27
C ILE A 433 28.65 -29.24 19.24
N THR A 434 28.10 -29.32 20.45
CA THR A 434 28.45 -30.36 21.43
C THR A 434 28.01 -31.76 21.00
N LYS A 435 26.94 -31.89 20.21
CA LYS A 435 26.51 -33.19 19.65
C LYS A 435 27.32 -33.63 18.43
N VAL A 436 27.95 -32.71 17.70
CA VAL A 436 28.80 -33.03 16.53
C VAL A 436 30.26 -33.30 16.96
N ALA A 437 30.72 -32.75 18.09
CA ALA A 437 32.07 -32.95 18.61
C ALA A 437 32.39 -34.40 19.08
N THR A 438 31.40 -35.31 19.12
CA THR A 438 31.58 -36.70 19.59
C THR A 438 31.64 -37.76 18.49
N ALA A 439 31.64 -37.40 17.20
CA ALA A 439 31.75 -38.38 16.11
C ALA A 439 32.55 -37.88 14.89
N PRO A 440 33.90 -37.89 14.92
CA PRO A 440 34.68 -37.17 13.91
C PRO A 440 34.90 -37.89 12.56
N PHE A 441 34.45 -39.15 12.34
CA PHE A 441 34.92 -39.91 11.17
C PHE A 441 33.90 -40.76 10.38
N ARG A 442 32.58 -40.60 10.60
CA ARG A 442 31.57 -41.36 9.82
C ARG A 442 30.95 -40.63 8.62
N ALA A 443 31.17 -39.32 8.48
CA ALA A 443 30.53 -38.51 7.43
C ALA A 443 31.39 -38.30 6.15
N LEU A 444 32.69 -38.60 6.19
CA LEU A 444 33.62 -38.29 5.08
C LEU A 444 33.49 -39.23 3.86
N GLY A 445 32.72 -40.32 3.96
CA GLY A 445 32.53 -41.28 2.87
C GLY A 445 31.36 -40.99 1.91
N ALA A 446 30.48 -40.05 2.24
CA ALA A 446 29.28 -39.73 1.43
C ALA A 446 29.40 -38.40 0.66
N LEU A 447 30.51 -37.68 0.80
CA LEU A 447 30.71 -36.29 0.35
C LEU A 447 31.32 -36.14 -1.06
N PHE A 448 31.54 -37.23 -1.80
CA PHE A 448 32.17 -37.19 -3.13
C PHE A 448 31.23 -37.52 -4.31
N GLY A 449 29.91 -37.58 -4.08
CA GLY A 449 28.90 -37.75 -5.13
C GLY A 449 28.20 -36.43 -5.45
N GLY A 450 28.77 -35.64 -6.36
CA GLY A 450 28.27 -34.32 -6.72
C GLY A 450 27.04 -34.34 -7.63
N SER A 451 26.07 -33.49 -7.31
CA SER A 451 25.05 -32.97 -8.22
C SER A 451 24.56 -31.62 -7.71
N GLY A 452 25.46 -30.63 -7.73
CA GLY A 452 25.21 -29.25 -7.29
C GLY A 452 25.15 -28.24 -8.46
N GLU A 453 25.01 -28.71 -9.70
CA GLU A 453 24.58 -27.84 -10.80
C GLU A 453 23.05 -27.72 -10.71
N GLU A 454 22.57 -26.76 -9.94
CA GLU A 454 21.15 -26.42 -9.96
C GLU A 454 20.75 -25.93 -11.36
N ARG A 455 20.24 -26.87 -12.16
CA ARG A 455 19.43 -26.76 -13.38
C ARG A 455 19.49 -25.36 -14.00
N MET A 456 20.62 -25.00 -14.60
CA MET A 456 20.70 -23.83 -15.49
C MET A 456 19.71 -23.93 -16.66
N GLU A 457 19.11 -25.10 -16.84
CA GLU A 457 18.16 -25.53 -17.85
C GLU A 457 16.70 -25.09 -17.61
N ALA A 458 16.40 -24.28 -16.59
CA ALA A 458 15.03 -23.83 -16.34
C ALA A 458 14.91 -22.41 -15.78
N VAL A 459 13.79 -21.74 -16.06
CA VAL A 459 13.42 -20.43 -15.50
C VAL A 459 12.13 -20.58 -14.70
N ALA A 460 12.17 -20.22 -13.43
CA ALA A 460 11.00 -20.32 -12.55
C ALA A 460 10.07 -19.10 -12.67
N PHE A 461 8.78 -19.36 -12.89
CA PHE A 461 7.74 -18.33 -12.90
C PHE A 461 6.76 -18.52 -11.74
N GLU A 462 6.16 -17.43 -11.29
CA GLU A 462 5.04 -17.53 -10.36
C GLU A 462 3.78 -18.04 -11.05
N PRO A 463 2.93 -18.82 -10.35
CA PRO A 463 1.63 -19.23 -10.86
C PRO A 463 0.80 -18.04 -11.38
N GLY A 464 0.27 -18.15 -12.59
CA GLY A 464 -0.55 -17.11 -13.24
C GLY A 464 0.22 -15.87 -13.72
N ARG A 465 1.56 -15.85 -13.65
CA ARG A 465 2.41 -14.72 -14.04
C ARG A 465 3.38 -15.11 -15.16
N ASP A 466 3.66 -14.14 -16.01
CA ASP A 466 4.55 -14.20 -17.17
C ASP A 466 5.72 -13.19 -17.10
N VAL A 467 5.95 -12.60 -15.92
CA VAL A 467 7.08 -11.72 -15.66
C VAL A 467 8.24 -12.55 -15.11
N VAL A 468 9.43 -12.42 -15.72
CA VAL A 468 10.65 -13.08 -15.26
C VAL A 468 11.09 -12.45 -13.92
N PRO A 469 11.13 -13.20 -12.81
CA PRO A 469 11.55 -12.66 -11.51
C PRO A 469 13.00 -12.16 -11.53
N PRO A 470 13.36 -11.13 -10.72
CA PRO A 470 14.73 -10.61 -10.67
C PRO A 470 15.84 -11.67 -10.47
N PRO A 471 15.68 -12.67 -9.59
CA PRO A 471 16.69 -13.74 -9.45
C PRO A 471 16.91 -14.56 -10.73
N GLU A 472 15.84 -14.82 -11.49
CA GLU A 472 15.94 -15.56 -12.76
C GLU A 472 16.58 -14.71 -13.87
N ARG A 473 16.50 -13.37 -13.79
CA ARG A 473 17.22 -12.49 -14.73
C ARG A 473 18.73 -12.61 -14.57
N GLU A 474 19.23 -12.81 -13.34
CA GLU A 474 20.67 -13.07 -13.12
C GLU A 474 21.12 -14.35 -13.83
N LYS A 475 20.30 -15.40 -13.73
CA LYS A 475 20.54 -16.68 -14.39
C LYS A 475 20.56 -16.52 -15.91
N LEU A 476 19.58 -15.84 -16.47
CA LEU A 476 19.51 -15.57 -17.92
C LEU A 476 20.68 -14.71 -18.42
N LYS A 477 21.16 -13.74 -17.62
CA LYS A 477 22.37 -12.97 -17.95
C LYS A 477 23.58 -13.89 -18.14
N ARG A 478 23.79 -14.87 -17.24
CA ARG A 478 24.87 -15.87 -17.37
C ARG A 478 24.71 -16.75 -18.62
N VAL A 479 23.48 -17.18 -18.93
CA VAL A 479 23.18 -17.94 -20.16
C VAL A 479 23.52 -17.10 -21.40
N GLY A 480 23.14 -15.82 -21.41
CA GLY A 480 23.46 -14.87 -22.47
C GLY A 480 24.97 -14.68 -22.68
N GLU A 481 25.74 -14.57 -21.61
CA GLU A 481 27.21 -14.49 -21.67
C GLU A 481 27.84 -15.75 -22.26
N VAL A 482 27.35 -16.94 -21.90
CA VAL A 482 27.82 -18.22 -22.46
C VAL A 482 27.49 -18.30 -23.96
N LEU A 483 26.27 -17.92 -24.36
CA LEU A 483 25.86 -17.84 -25.76
C LEU A 483 26.77 -16.89 -26.55
N GLY A 484 27.09 -15.72 -25.98
CA GLY A 484 28.02 -14.76 -26.58
C GLY A 484 29.40 -15.35 -26.88
N LYS A 485 29.93 -16.18 -25.98
CA LYS A 485 31.22 -16.87 -26.14
C LYS A 485 31.17 -18.07 -27.09
N ARG A 486 29.98 -18.58 -27.41
CA ARG A 486 29.77 -19.81 -28.20
C ARG A 486 28.82 -19.51 -29.38
N PRO A 487 29.33 -18.93 -30.49
CA PRO A 487 28.49 -18.52 -31.62
C PRO A 487 27.70 -19.66 -32.28
N GLN A 488 28.16 -20.90 -32.13
CA GLN A 488 27.51 -22.10 -32.66
C GLN A 488 26.29 -22.58 -31.85
N LEU A 489 26.03 -22.02 -30.67
CA LEU A 489 24.90 -22.42 -29.82
C LEU A 489 23.67 -21.51 -30.04
N LYS A 490 22.48 -22.11 -29.97
CA LYS A 490 21.18 -21.44 -29.82
C LYS A 490 20.45 -21.96 -28.59
N VAL A 491 19.48 -21.19 -28.09
CA VAL A 491 18.60 -21.62 -26.98
C VAL A 491 17.15 -21.59 -27.43
N THR A 492 16.43 -22.68 -27.22
CA THR A 492 14.98 -22.76 -27.39
C THR A 492 14.33 -22.73 -26.01
N VAL A 493 13.39 -21.81 -25.79
CA VAL A 493 12.67 -21.69 -24.53
C VAL A 493 11.30 -22.33 -24.64
N HIS A 494 11.08 -23.37 -23.84
CA HIS A 494 9.79 -24.02 -23.69
C HIS A 494 9.08 -23.46 -22.46
N GLY A 495 8.03 -22.67 -22.71
CA GLY A 495 7.21 -22.11 -21.64
C GLY A 495 6.55 -23.20 -20.81
N GLY A 496 6.76 -23.16 -19.50
CA GLY A 496 6.17 -24.12 -18.57
C GLY A 496 4.80 -23.70 -18.07
N TYR A 497 3.88 -24.65 -17.90
CA TYR A 497 2.62 -24.45 -17.20
C TYR A 497 2.27 -25.58 -16.23
N ASP A 498 1.48 -25.26 -15.21
CA ASP A 498 0.81 -26.25 -14.37
C ASP A 498 -0.70 -26.00 -14.36
N ALA A 499 -1.49 -26.94 -14.90
CA ALA A 499 -2.93 -26.76 -15.07
C ALA A 499 -3.68 -26.45 -13.77
N LYS A 500 -3.17 -26.92 -12.62
CA LYS A 500 -3.81 -26.72 -11.33
C LYS A 500 -3.41 -25.37 -10.73
N LEU A 501 -2.12 -25.12 -10.56
CA LEU A 501 -1.58 -23.93 -9.92
C LEU A 501 -1.79 -22.68 -10.79
N ASP A 502 -1.50 -22.75 -12.09
CA ASP A 502 -1.80 -21.64 -13.00
C ASP A 502 -3.30 -21.45 -13.15
N GLY A 503 -4.06 -22.54 -13.23
CA GLY A 503 -5.50 -22.47 -13.36
C GLY A 503 -6.16 -21.77 -12.17
N GLU A 504 -5.74 -22.10 -10.94
CA GLU A 504 -6.21 -21.43 -9.72
C GLU A 504 -5.80 -19.95 -9.69
N ALA A 505 -4.54 -19.64 -10.02
CA ALA A 505 -4.03 -18.27 -10.03
C ALA A 505 -4.72 -17.38 -11.08
N LEU A 506 -4.98 -17.91 -12.28
CA LEU A 506 -5.70 -17.22 -13.35
C LEU A 506 -7.16 -16.98 -12.97
N ARG A 507 -7.85 -18.00 -12.43
CA ARG A 507 -9.22 -17.82 -11.91
C ARG A 507 -9.29 -16.77 -10.81
N ALA A 508 -8.36 -16.79 -9.85
CA ALA A 508 -8.27 -15.79 -8.80
C ALA A 508 -8.00 -14.39 -9.35
N ARG A 509 -7.16 -14.26 -10.38
CA ARG A 509 -6.96 -13.00 -11.10
C ARG A 509 -8.25 -12.51 -11.76
N HIS A 510 -8.98 -13.36 -12.50
CA HIS A 510 -10.25 -13.00 -13.13
C HIS A 510 -11.30 -12.53 -12.11
N VAL A 511 -11.41 -13.18 -10.96
CA VAL A 511 -12.33 -12.74 -9.89
C VAL A 511 -11.92 -11.36 -9.37
N ARG A 512 -10.63 -11.11 -9.15
CA ARG A 512 -10.16 -9.80 -8.68
C ARG A 512 -10.29 -8.70 -9.73
N GLU A 513 -10.14 -9.02 -11.02
CA GLU A 513 -10.39 -8.09 -12.12
C GLU A 513 -11.88 -7.73 -12.22
N ASP A 514 -12.78 -8.72 -12.11
CA ASP A 514 -14.22 -8.47 -12.09
C ASP A 514 -14.64 -7.64 -10.86
N LEU A 515 -14.09 -7.97 -9.69
CA LEU A 515 -14.30 -7.21 -8.47
C LEU A 515 -13.80 -5.77 -8.61
N ALA A 516 -12.59 -5.56 -9.15
CA ALA A 516 -12.04 -4.23 -9.37
C ALA A 516 -12.96 -3.37 -10.26
N ARG A 517 -13.46 -3.92 -11.37
CA ARG A 517 -14.41 -3.23 -12.25
C ARG A 517 -15.69 -2.81 -11.52
N ARG A 518 -16.25 -3.70 -10.69
CA ARG A 518 -17.46 -3.42 -9.89
C ARG A 518 -17.24 -2.35 -8.81
N LEU A 519 -16.01 -2.23 -8.33
CA LEU A 519 -15.61 -1.19 -7.39
C LEU A 519 -15.22 0.12 -8.07
N GLY A 520 -15.33 0.24 -9.40
CA GLY A 520 -14.98 1.44 -10.15
C GLY A 520 -13.46 1.65 -10.31
N VAL A 521 -12.65 0.63 -10.03
CA VAL A 521 -11.20 0.66 -10.21
C VAL A 521 -10.86 0.47 -11.69
N THR A 522 -10.14 1.43 -12.27
CA THR A 522 -9.64 1.33 -13.64
C THR A 522 -8.29 0.63 -13.63
N LEU A 523 -8.11 -0.45 -14.40
CA LEU A 523 -6.84 -1.20 -14.48
C LEU A 523 -6.12 -0.94 -15.82
N LYS A 524 -4.79 -0.79 -15.78
CA LYS A 524 -3.94 -0.79 -16.98
C LYS A 524 -3.88 -2.22 -17.56
N PRO A 525 -3.61 -2.39 -18.88
CA PRO A 525 -3.42 -3.72 -19.45
C PRO A 525 -2.33 -4.50 -18.71
N GLY A 526 -2.65 -5.74 -18.30
CA GLY A 526 -1.72 -6.60 -17.58
C GLY A 526 -1.50 -6.27 -16.10
N GLU A 527 -2.08 -5.17 -15.57
CA GLU A 527 -1.92 -4.74 -14.18
C GLU A 527 -2.54 -5.75 -13.20
N ASP A 528 -1.86 -6.00 -12.06
CA ASP A 528 -2.43 -6.80 -10.98
C ASP A 528 -3.52 -5.94 -10.27
N PRO A 529 -4.77 -6.44 -10.16
CA PRO A 529 -5.81 -5.76 -9.38
C PRO A 529 -5.42 -5.51 -7.92
N GLY A 530 -4.43 -6.22 -7.36
CA GLY A 530 -4.00 -6.08 -5.97
C GLY A 530 -4.85 -6.93 -5.01
N PRO A 531 -4.72 -6.69 -3.69
CA PRO A 531 -5.42 -7.48 -2.68
C PRO A 531 -6.90 -7.10 -2.58
N VAL A 532 -7.67 -7.99 -1.96
CA VAL A 532 -9.10 -7.82 -1.68
C VAL A 532 -9.28 -7.28 -0.26
N ALA A 533 -10.03 -6.19 -0.11
CA ALA A 533 -10.37 -5.61 1.19
C ALA A 533 -11.63 -6.29 1.77
N PHE A 534 -11.47 -7.44 2.40
CA PHE A 534 -12.61 -8.25 2.91
C PHE A 534 -13.45 -7.56 3.98
N ASP A 535 -12.89 -6.55 4.67
CA ASP A 535 -13.58 -5.79 5.72
C ASP A 535 -14.38 -4.60 5.15
N ASP A 536 -14.17 -4.28 3.86
CA ASP A 536 -14.82 -3.15 3.20
C ASP A 536 -16.23 -3.49 2.73
N VAL A 537 -17.21 -2.68 3.11
CA VAL A 537 -18.63 -2.94 2.81
C VAL A 537 -18.95 -2.98 1.31
N LYS A 538 -18.26 -2.18 0.47
CA LYS A 538 -18.50 -2.19 -0.97
C LYS A 538 -17.96 -3.48 -1.58
N THR A 539 -16.79 -3.92 -1.12
CA THR A 539 -16.20 -5.21 -1.48
C THR A 539 -17.11 -6.37 -1.07
N GLN A 540 -17.59 -6.38 0.17
CA GLN A 540 -18.50 -7.41 0.69
C GLN A 540 -19.78 -7.51 -0.16
N ARG A 541 -20.42 -6.38 -0.47
CA ARG A 541 -21.60 -6.33 -1.34
C ARG A 541 -21.31 -6.79 -2.76
N ALA A 542 -20.16 -6.44 -3.32
CA ALA A 542 -19.75 -6.86 -4.65
C ALA A 542 -19.52 -8.39 -4.71
N LEU A 543 -18.88 -8.98 -3.70
CA LEU A 543 -18.71 -10.44 -3.61
C LEU A 543 -20.05 -11.17 -3.52
N GLU A 544 -21.00 -10.68 -2.72
CA GLU A 544 -22.34 -11.25 -2.67
C GLU A 544 -23.08 -11.15 -4.01
N ALA A 545 -22.98 -10.01 -4.70
CA ALA A 545 -23.57 -9.83 -6.02
C ALA A 545 -22.97 -10.81 -7.05
N MET A 546 -21.65 -10.93 -7.08
CA MET A 546 -20.93 -11.88 -7.94
C MET A 546 -21.37 -13.33 -7.68
N LEU A 547 -21.61 -13.70 -6.40
CA LEU A 547 -22.10 -15.04 -6.07
C LEU A 547 -23.51 -15.29 -6.61
N ARG A 548 -24.44 -14.33 -6.45
CA ARG A 548 -25.81 -14.47 -6.98
C ARG A 548 -25.81 -14.64 -8.50
N GLU A 549 -24.99 -13.86 -9.19
CA GLU A 549 -24.89 -13.90 -10.65
C GLU A 549 -24.31 -15.23 -11.16
N ARG A 550 -23.33 -15.83 -10.46
CA ARG A 550 -22.71 -17.10 -10.87
C ARG A 550 -23.44 -18.35 -10.37
N GLY A 551 -24.10 -18.27 -9.21
CA GLY A 551 -24.66 -19.41 -8.49
C GLY A 551 -26.19 -19.47 -8.41
N ARG A 552 -26.91 -18.60 -9.13
CA ARG A 552 -28.38 -18.39 -9.04
C ARG A 552 -28.80 -17.72 -7.72
N ASP A 553 -30.09 -17.40 -7.57
CA ASP A 553 -30.60 -16.54 -6.49
C ASP A 553 -30.27 -17.02 -5.06
N LYS A 554 -30.14 -18.35 -4.83
CA LYS A 554 -29.83 -18.95 -3.53
C LYS A 554 -28.34 -19.12 -3.24
N ALA A 555 -27.45 -18.71 -4.14
CA ALA A 555 -26.00 -18.94 -4.03
C ALA A 555 -25.39 -18.41 -2.73
N VAL A 556 -25.85 -17.25 -2.27
CA VAL A 556 -25.34 -16.62 -1.04
C VAL A 556 -25.75 -17.41 0.19
N ASP A 557 -27.00 -17.88 0.23
CA ASP A 557 -27.50 -18.69 1.36
C ASP A 557 -26.82 -20.05 1.43
N GLU A 558 -26.58 -20.67 0.26
CA GLU A 558 -25.81 -21.92 0.18
C GLU A 558 -24.34 -21.72 0.58
N ALA A 559 -23.72 -20.62 0.17
CA ALA A 559 -22.35 -20.28 0.56
C ALA A 559 -22.24 -20.04 2.07
N MET A 560 -23.22 -19.35 2.67
CA MET A 560 -23.30 -19.18 4.13
C MET A 560 -23.44 -20.53 4.82
N ALA A 561 -24.37 -21.39 4.40
CA ALA A 561 -24.57 -22.71 5.00
C ALA A 561 -23.30 -23.58 4.92
N ARG A 562 -22.55 -23.50 3.81
CA ARG A 562 -21.24 -24.17 3.67
C ARG A 562 -20.19 -23.60 4.63
N TYR A 563 -20.15 -22.27 4.78
CA TYR A 563 -19.26 -21.62 5.75
C TYR A 563 -19.60 -22.01 7.18
N GLU A 564 -20.88 -21.98 7.59
CA GLU A 564 -21.30 -22.35 8.94
C GLU A 564 -20.97 -23.81 9.23
N LYS A 565 -21.20 -24.71 8.27
CA LYS A 565 -20.87 -26.13 8.40
C LYS A 565 -19.35 -26.39 8.52
N SER A 566 -18.53 -25.62 7.82
CA SER A 566 -17.06 -25.81 7.82
C SER A 566 -16.35 -25.09 8.97
N SER A 567 -16.85 -23.94 9.40
CA SER A 567 -16.25 -23.11 10.45
C SER A 567 -16.81 -23.37 11.85
N GLY A 568 -18.02 -23.93 11.96
CA GLY A 568 -18.75 -24.06 13.22
C GLY A 568 -19.24 -22.72 13.79
N LYS A 569 -19.07 -21.61 13.05
CA LYS A 569 -19.52 -20.27 13.44
C LYS A 569 -20.75 -19.87 12.65
N LYS A 570 -21.63 -19.09 13.26
CA LYS A 570 -22.79 -18.51 12.56
C LYS A 570 -22.31 -17.42 11.59
N ALA A 571 -22.83 -17.41 10.37
CA ALA A 571 -22.45 -16.44 9.36
C ALA A 571 -23.06 -15.06 9.70
N GLU A 572 -22.24 -14.02 9.71
CA GLU A 572 -22.71 -12.64 9.91
C GLU A 572 -22.47 -11.79 8.67
N ARG A 573 -23.55 -11.30 8.04
CA ARG A 573 -23.49 -10.39 6.89
C ARG A 573 -23.51 -8.93 7.34
N ALA A 574 -23.01 -8.05 6.46
CA ALA A 574 -23.09 -6.62 6.68
C ALA A 574 -24.56 -6.20 6.84
N SER A 575 -24.92 -5.68 8.02
CA SER A 575 -26.28 -5.22 8.27
C SER A 575 -26.58 -3.94 7.50
N ALA A 576 -27.86 -3.68 7.22
CA ALA A 576 -28.29 -2.44 6.56
C ALA A 576 -27.85 -1.18 7.34
N VAL A 577 -27.85 -1.26 8.68
CA VAL A 577 -27.43 -0.17 9.57
C VAL A 577 -25.92 0.08 9.47
N LEU A 578 -25.09 -0.96 9.47
CA LEU A 578 -23.63 -0.82 9.32
C LEU A 578 -23.28 -0.22 7.96
N ALA A 579 -23.99 -0.63 6.91
CA ALA A 579 -23.73 -0.11 5.58
C ALA A 579 -24.08 1.38 5.41
N LEU A 580 -25.04 1.92 6.18
CA LEU A 580 -25.32 3.37 6.20
C LEU A 580 -24.12 4.17 6.72
N VAL A 581 -23.39 3.61 7.69
CA VAL A 581 -22.17 4.23 8.23
C VAL A 581 -20.90 3.82 7.47
N GLY A 582 -21.04 3.11 6.34
CA GLY A 582 -19.91 2.69 5.51
C GLY A 582 -19.08 1.53 6.09
N ARG A 583 -19.60 0.83 7.11
CA ARG A 583 -18.93 -0.30 7.77
C ARG A 583 -19.41 -1.64 7.21
N GLY A 584 -18.48 -2.57 7.05
CA GLY A 584 -18.76 -3.95 6.67
C GLY A 584 -19.17 -4.82 7.86
N SER A 585 -19.46 -6.09 7.60
CA SER A 585 -19.50 -7.12 8.65
C SER A 585 -18.12 -7.29 9.29
N GLY A 586 -18.10 -7.62 10.58
CA GLY A 586 -16.90 -8.08 11.26
C GLY A 586 -16.48 -9.51 10.89
N ASP A 587 -17.35 -10.28 10.22
CA ASP A 587 -17.07 -11.66 9.81
C ASP A 587 -16.25 -11.71 8.51
N ARG A 588 -14.99 -11.31 8.59
CA ARG A 588 -14.03 -11.34 7.49
C ARG A 588 -13.91 -12.73 6.85
N ALA A 589 -13.91 -13.79 7.67
CA ALA A 589 -13.69 -15.16 7.22
C ALA A 589 -14.82 -15.68 6.32
N LEU A 590 -16.07 -15.21 6.53
CA LEU A 590 -17.18 -15.47 5.63
C LEU A 590 -16.90 -14.91 4.21
N TYR A 591 -16.42 -13.67 4.12
CA TYR A 591 -16.16 -13.04 2.82
C TYR A 591 -14.91 -13.60 2.12
N GLU A 592 -13.92 -14.07 2.88
CA GLU A 592 -12.81 -14.87 2.34
C GLU A 592 -13.31 -16.20 1.77
N ALA A 593 -14.28 -16.86 2.41
CA ALA A 593 -14.92 -18.06 1.89
C ALA A 593 -15.73 -17.79 0.61
N PHE A 594 -16.49 -16.69 0.56
CA PHE A 594 -17.19 -16.25 -0.64
C PHE A 594 -16.24 -16.03 -1.82
N TYR A 595 -15.12 -15.36 -1.59
CA TYR A 595 -14.11 -15.14 -2.61
C TYR A 595 -13.50 -16.46 -3.11
N ARG A 596 -13.14 -17.40 -2.22
CA ARG A 596 -12.62 -18.72 -2.62
C ARG A 596 -13.62 -19.49 -3.47
N GLN A 597 -14.90 -19.49 -3.09
CA GLN A 597 -15.95 -20.11 -3.90
C GLN A 597 -16.09 -19.46 -5.28
N LEU A 598 -16.00 -18.12 -5.36
CA LEU A 598 -15.99 -17.42 -6.65
C LEU A 598 -14.80 -17.81 -7.52
N VAL A 599 -13.61 -18.03 -6.92
CA VAL A 599 -12.42 -18.50 -7.62
C VAL A 599 -12.63 -19.92 -8.15
N GLU A 600 -13.20 -20.82 -7.36
CA GLU A 600 -13.51 -22.20 -7.78
C GLU A 600 -14.51 -22.24 -8.93
N MET A 601 -15.51 -21.34 -8.92
CA MET A 601 -16.55 -21.24 -9.94
C MET A 601 -16.16 -20.41 -11.16
N ALA A 602 -15.01 -19.74 -11.14
CA ALA A 602 -14.62 -18.84 -12.23
C ALA A 602 -14.34 -19.66 -13.51
N PRO A 603 -14.94 -19.27 -14.66
CA PRO A 603 -14.61 -19.93 -15.92
C PRO A 603 -13.14 -19.68 -16.27
N LEU A 604 -12.51 -20.68 -16.85
CA LEU A 604 -11.16 -20.62 -17.40
C LEU A 604 -11.13 -21.49 -18.66
N ALA A 605 -10.78 -20.93 -19.81
CA ALA A 605 -10.66 -21.72 -21.02
C ALA A 605 -9.38 -22.59 -20.95
N GLU A 606 -9.43 -23.82 -21.48
CA GLU A 606 -8.30 -24.76 -21.44
C GLU A 606 -7.03 -24.18 -22.09
N SER A 607 -7.19 -23.33 -23.11
CA SER A 607 -6.08 -22.67 -23.81
C SER A 607 -5.41 -21.55 -23.00
N GLU A 608 -6.03 -21.01 -21.96
CA GLU A 608 -5.45 -19.87 -21.23
C GLU A 608 -4.14 -20.22 -20.52
N VAL A 609 -4.06 -21.46 -20.01
CA VAL A 609 -2.87 -21.96 -19.31
C VAL A 609 -1.72 -22.19 -20.30
N THR A 610 -2.00 -22.71 -21.50
CA THR A 610 -0.99 -22.91 -22.54
C THR A 610 -0.55 -21.59 -23.17
N GLU A 611 -1.46 -20.63 -23.33
CA GLU A 611 -1.13 -19.25 -23.73
C GLU A 611 -0.29 -18.53 -22.67
N LEU A 612 -0.53 -18.77 -21.39
CA LEU A 612 0.34 -18.27 -20.31
C LEU A 612 1.76 -18.83 -20.45
N ALA A 613 1.90 -20.14 -20.66
CA ALA A 613 3.20 -20.75 -20.92
C ALA A 613 3.89 -20.13 -22.14
N LYS A 614 3.17 -19.93 -23.26
CA LYS A 614 3.73 -19.25 -24.44
C LYS A 614 4.27 -17.86 -24.08
N ARG A 615 3.50 -17.05 -23.34
CA ARG A 615 3.96 -15.73 -22.88
C ARG A 615 5.18 -15.80 -21.95
N ARG A 616 5.31 -16.83 -21.10
CA ARG A 616 6.52 -17.09 -20.30
C ARG A 616 7.74 -17.38 -21.17
N GLY A 617 7.57 -18.20 -22.22
CA GLY A 617 8.61 -18.45 -23.21
C GLY A 617 9.08 -17.17 -23.89
N GLU A 618 8.13 -16.36 -24.38
CA GLU A 618 8.41 -15.06 -24.97
C GLU A 618 9.09 -14.09 -23.99
N ALA A 619 8.64 -14.03 -22.74
CA ALA A 619 9.23 -13.18 -21.71
C ALA A 619 10.68 -13.58 -21.39
N THR A 620 10.95 -14.88 -21.33
CA THR A 620 12.29 -15.43 -21.12
C THR A 620 13.21 -15.09 -22.28
N VAL A 621 12.75 -15.27 -23.53
CA VAL A 621 13.53 -14.92 -24.73
C VAL A 621 13.82 -13.42 -24.76
N ARG A 622 12.84 -12.58 -24.44
CA ARG A 622 13.07 -11.12 -24.31
C ARG A 622 14.15 -10.80 -23.28
N ALA A 623 14.04 -11.35 -22.07
CA ALA A 623 15.03 -11.13 -21.01
C ALA A 623 16.43 -11.64 -21.38
N LEU A 624 16.51 -12.79 -22.08
CA LEU A 624 17.78 -13.32 -22.57
C LEU A 624 18.40 -12.40 -23.63
N ASN A 625 17.61 -11.91 -24.59
CA ASN A 625 18.06 -10.99 -25.63
C ASN A 625 18.56 -9.64 -25.06
N GLU A 626 17.91 -9.10 -24.03
CA GLU A 626 18.35 -7.88 -23.33
C GLU A 626 19.77 -8.01 -22.74
N SER A 627 20.16 -9.23 -22.36
CA SER A 627 21.41 -9.50 -21.65
C SER A 627 22.55 -10.05 -22.52
N SER A 628 22.28 -10.38 -23.78
CA SER A 628 23.15 -11.27 -24.57
C SER A 628 23.92 -10.59 -25.73
N GLY A 629 23.75 -9.28 -25.91
CA GLY A 629 24.56 -8.47 -26.83
C GLY A 629 24.59 -9.04 -28.26
N ALA A 630 25.78 -9.41 -28.76
CA ALA A 630 25.98 -10.00 -30.09
C ALA A 630 25.32 -11.39 -30.28
N ALA A 631 24.81 -12.01 -29.21
CA ALA A 631 24.03 -13.24 -29.27
C ALA A 631 22.51 -13.02 -29.35
N ALA A 632 22.04 -11.76 -29.30
CA ALA A 632 20.64 -11.42 -29.45
C ALA A 632 20.08 -11.99 -30.77
N GLY A 633 18.94 -12.69 -30.67
CA GLY A 633 18.31 -13.36 -31.81
C GLY A 633 18.69 -14.83 -31.99
N ARG A 634 19.58 -15.39 -31.16
CA ARG A 634 19.83 -16.85 -31.08
C ARG A 634 19.01 -17.56 -30.00
N ALA A 635 17.97 -16.87 -29.51
CA ALA A 635 16.99 -17.40 -28.58
C ALA A 635 15.63 -17.42 -29.26
N GLU A 636 14.98 -18.59 -29.28
CA GLU A 636 13.67 -18.79 -29.91
C GLU A 636 12.65 -19.38 -28.92
N VAL A 637 11.36 -19.14 -29.18
CA VAL A 637 10.27 -19.68 -28.36
C VAL A 637 9.84 -21.03 -28.93
N GLY A 638 9.97 -22.08 -28.13
CA GLY A 638 9.49 -23.43 -28.43
C GLY A 638 8.02 -23.63 -28.06
N ALA A 639 7.54 -24.86 -28.24
CA ALA A 639 6.18 -25.23 -27.83
C ALA A 639 6.01 -25.16 -26.29
N PRO A 640 4.85 -24.68 -25.79
CA PRO A 640 4.48 -24.79 -24.38
C PRO A 640 4.45 -26.23 -23.88
N GLU A 641 4.83 -26.43 -22.62
CA GLU A 641 4.91 -27.77 -22.01
C GLU A 641 4.45 -27.77 -20.55
N ALA A 642 3.96 -28.91 -20.10
CA ALA A 642 3.64 -29.11 -18.70
C ALA A 642 4.93 -29.14 -17.85
N ALA A 643 4.96 -28.35 -16.78
CA ALA A 643 6.09 -28.26 -15.89
C ALA A 643 6.19 -29.51 -14.99
N GLY A 644 7.28 -30.27 -15.10
CA GLY A 644 7.58 -31.36 -14.19
C GLY A 644 8.03 -30.84 -12.82
N GLY A 645 7.29 -31.16 -11.75
CA GLY A 645 7.66 -30.82 -10.38
C GLY A 645 7.30 -29.40 -9.93
N ALA A 646 6.25 -28.81 -10.49
CA ALA A 646 5.74 -27.51 -10.04
C ALA A 646 5.31 -27.56 -8.57
N ASP A 647 5.71 -26.54 -7.81
CA ASP A 647 5.25 -26.32 -6.44
C ASP A 647 4.74 -24.89 -6.28
N ARG A 648 4.29 -24.53 -5.08
CA ARG A 648 3.84 -23.16 -4.79
C ARG A 648 4.96 -22.11 -4.92
N LYS A 649 6.23 -22.51 -5.02
CA LYS A 649 7.39 -21.62 -5.10
C LYS A 649 7.75 -21.28 -6.55
N GLY A 650 7.36 -22.11 -7.53
CA GLY A 650 7.50 -21.74 -8.94
C GLY A 650 7.11 -22.83 -9.94
N ILE A 651 6.86 -22.39 -11.17
CA ILE A 651 6.57 -23.19 -12.36
C ILE A 651 7.72 -23.03 -13.35
N SER A 652 8.41 -24.13 -13.62
CA SER A 652 9.63 -24.14 -14.43
C SER A 652 9.34 -24.11 -15.92
N SER A 653 9.91 -23.14 -16.64
CA SER A 653 10.04 -23.13 -18.11
C SER A 653 11.41 -23.67 -18.50
N ARG A 654 11.49 -24.61 -19.45
CA ARG A 654 12.76 -25.26 -19.81
C ARG A 654 13.55 -24.43 -20.82
N LEU A 655 14.87 -24.42 -20.68
CA LEU A 655 15.84 -23.93 -21.66
C LEU A 655 16.50 -25.15 -22.32
N GLU A 656 16.32 -25.28 -23.63
CA GLU A 656 16.95 -26.31 -24.44
C GLU A 656 18.10 -25.71 -25.26
N LEU A 657 19.27 -26.36 -25.23
CA LEU A 657 20.43 -25.93 -26.00
C LEU A 657 20.48 -26.68 -27.34
N GLY A 658 20.61 -25.94 -28.43
CA GLY A 658 20.75 -26.47 -29.79
C GLY A 658 21.93 -25.88 -30.54
N ALA A 659 22.18 -26.39 -31.75
CA ALA A 659 23.18 -25.83 -32.67
C ALA A 659 22.53 -24.82 -33.63
N VAL A 660 23.27 -23.80 -34.06
CA VAL A 660 22.79 -22.89 -35.10
C VAL A 660 22.69 -23.65 -36.42
N GLY A 661 21.51 -23.70 -37.03
CA GLY A 661 21.24 -24.39 -38.30
C GLY A 661 20.64 -25.80 -38.17
N SER A 662 20.35 -26.27 -36.94
CA SER A 662 19.62 -27.52 -36.66
C SER A 662 18.13 -27.32 -36.47
#